data_AF-A0ABD6E740-F1
#
_entry.id   AF-A0ABD6E740-F1
#
_cell.length_a   1.000
_cell.length_b   1.000
_cell.length_c   1.000
_cell.angle_alpha   90.00
_cell.angle_beta   90.00
_cell.angle_gamma   90.00
#
_symmetry.space_group_name_H-M   'P 1'
#
loop_
_entity.id
_entity.type
_entity.pdbx_description
1 polymer ?
#
loop_
_entity_poly.entity_id
_entity_poly.type
_entity_poly.pdbx_seq_one_letter_code
_entity_poly.pdbx_strand_id
1 'polypeptide(L)'
;MVSTIMDEAKRERASAAELRRFSTIVNNLTKFENDTRFSFNPCFFLKSPSRTTEQLPSQIQSGNPIVDKCINVLATLASEVNILDDYAHRHVFPTILLYGEDADQSMQVKGHELVEISEFLPFLQEASMFVSRCNEVFRNILLQLHSVFSSKEDVWKRMRGRSLKGVWNTLGQLLSLLVILDEVIQNQKLVKLHWSSFLRSLSLLQYNPSQFNIDSTRLKSLQTVLTQMDAQLLTGVTFQNCCQQKLGVDFNADSKFVEHLRTVTLAMYETWEKAAAEDLPDQRQLIGILSLAVLHSFLSRAVEKRLIRSIWNSNRKLPFFNIMGNIIWTPCDFLLKSVQSISKVIDSKSISSMRSLRFAVYEQQEASLSNEFTINANNAFLEWQSQMVTSLEHWPNESVREEVSRRISLFLKGVRQADSLCRLLKSIVAGHLCENRPIARSSAINVLHLIEIVMSIKKTFFAWWDEILESCQQAVQQWSSHLLTLVSKIKDSLRSYSEPSYETMDVISMFRVAENALCGAVTVDSLFIVELVLDMAHHTKLFSSTDLKELEEIISRMNSTCDFGRIIARVCDCSFLFWHRALISTYFESLLEDFSANVESFFAALNDVGNMIKMCSHPQREVLLSHFQTDTRKLFEKEFMMKLYSAVENDLRFSLHSSLRVGAGESSASRDISVLHLMKLLQVEPFSLGDEVIDIKRLTELYLERSFYNLTAVALHDSHIYTTMRLIAAKKYGLNLCESSLPFQKLDQGLDVLAVTRELGHFVSKYSYNLNAQFFIEKESKNKQLNVLTVEHIANSIRTHGMGIMNTAINCAYQCLKTKLFTFSQFLYDDQVKGQLIKEARYFRKNSDKLGKKVSYLHLTYLIIKSIRISANVASTKYGAANAMSHHDGSVAHSKDLKRRTYHRMHLSCAVDTMHVYICEQNKAYVLNLV
;
A
#
# COMPACT_ATOMS: atom_id res chain seq x y z
N MET A 1 21.86 -47.12 33.15
CA MET A 1 21.53 -47.85 31.90
C MET A 1 20.04 -47.83 31.63
N VAL A 2 19.17 -48.33 32.52
CA VAL A 2 17.71 -48.25 32.31
C VAL A 2 17.17 -46.80 32.32
N SER A 3 17.66 -45.93 33.20
CA SER A 3 17.30 -44.49 33.21
C SER A 3 17.75 -43.77 31.94
N THR A 4 18.97 -44.06 31.46
CA THR A 4 19.53 -43.49 30.23
C THR A 4 18.73 -43.89 28.99
N ILE A 5 18.33 -45.16 28.88
CA ILE A 5 17.49 -45.67 27.78
C ILE A 5 16.07 -45.06 27.83
N MET A 6 15.51 -44.87 29.02
CA MET A 6 14.20 -44.22 29.16
C MET A 6 14.21 -42.72 28.82
N ASP A 7 15.28 -42.00 29.18
CA ASP A 7 15.45 -40.59 28.82
C ASP A 7 15.68 -40.39 27.32
N GLU A 8 16.37 -41.32 26.66
CA GLU A 8 16.56 -41.33 25.21
C GLU A 8 15.22 -41.55 24.48
N ALA A 9 14.43 -42.52 24.91
CA ALA A 9 13.10 -42.78 24.35
C ALA A 9 12.10 -41.61 24.57
N LYS A 10 12.23 -40.84 25.65
CA LYS A 10 11.40 -39.63 25.88
C LYS A 10 11.79 -38.49 24.95
N ARG A 11 13.10 -38.29 24.72
CA ARG A 11 13.60 -37.27 23.78
C ARG A 11 13.17 -37.57 22.35
N GLU A 12 13.21 -38.83 21.93
CA GLU A 12 12.72 -39.27 20.62
C GLU A 12 11.21 -39.06 20.44
N ARG A 13 10.42 -39.22 21.51
CA ARG A 13 8.98 -38.92 21.45
C ARG A 13 8.71 -37.42 21.36
N ALA A 14 9.43 -36.61 22.14
CA ALA A 14 9.33 -35.16 22.09
C ALA A 14 9.70 -34.62 20.71
N SER A 15 10.80 -35.11 20.13
CA SER A 15 11.21 -34.73 18.77
C SER A 15 10.20 -35.18 17.72
N ALA A 16 9.68 -36.41 17.80
CA ALA A 16 8.67 -36.90 16.87
C ALA A 16 7.34 -36.13 16.95
N ALA A 17 6.92 -35.70 18.15
CA ALA A 17 5.72 -34.89 18.35
C ALA A 17 5.87 -33.50 17.71
N GLU A 18 7.03 -32.86 17.92
CA GLU A 18 7.37 -31.59 17.30
C GLU A 18 7.48 -31.68 15.78
N LEU A 19 8.08 -32.75 15.24
CA LEU A 19 8.16 -32.98 13.79
C LEU A 19 6.77 -33.19 13.15
N ARG A 20 5.85 -33.90 13.83
CA ARG A 20 4.46 -34.05 13.37
C ARG A 20 3.71 -32.73 13.37
N ARG A 21 3.92 -31.91 14.39
CA ARG A 21 3.36 -30.55 14.46
C ARG A 21 3.89 -29.69 13.31
N PHE A 22 5.21 -29.69 13.10
CA PHE A 22 5.85 -28.95 12.01
C PHE A 22 5.33 -29.40 10.63
N SER A 23 5.23 -30.71 10.39
CA SER A 23 4.62 -31.24 9.17
C SER A 23 3.17 -30.76 8.97
N THR A 24 2.38 -30.66 10.05
CA THR A 24 1.02 -30.12 9.99
C THR A 24 1.02 -28.62 9.63
N ILE A 25 1.97 -27.85 10.15
CA ILE A 25 2.12 -26.42 9.85
C ILE A 25 2.53 -26.22 8.38
N VAL A 26 3.52 -26.96 7.89
CA VAL A 26 3.98 -26.89 6.49
C VAL A 26 2.89 -27.35 5.51
N ASN A 27 2.14 -28.40 5.84
CA ASN A 27 1.00 -28.85 5.03
C ASN A 27 -0.15 -27.83 4.99
N ASN A 28 -0.26 -26.97 6.01
CA ASN A 28 -1.21 -25.86 5.98
C ASN A 28 -0.66 -24.72 5.11
N LEU A 29 0.63 -24.36 5.23
CA LEU A 29 1.27 -23.31 4.42
C LEU A 29 1.17 -23.59 2.91
N THR A 30 1.43 -24.82 2.47
CA THR A 30 1.34 -25.24 1.06
C THR A 30 -0.08 -25.18 0.48
N LYS A 31 -1.13 -25.25 1.31
CA LYS A 31 -2.52 -25.00 0.87
C LYS A 31 -2.81 -23.51 0.67
N PHE A 32 -2.10 -22.62 1.37
CA PHE A 32 -2.29 -21.17 1.31
C PHE A 32 -1.54 -20.50 0.15
N GLU A 33 -0.37 -21.00 -0.25
CA GLU A 33 0.39 -20.46 -1.41
C GLU A 33 -0.40 -20.50 -2.73
N ASN A 34 -1.38 -21.39 -2.84
CA ASN A 34 -2.22 -21.51 -4.03
C ASN A 34 -3.32 -20.43 -4.14
N ASP A 35 -3.67 -19.74 -3.04
CA ASP A 35 -4.79 -18.78 -3.00
C ASP A 35 -4.36 -17.29 -3.06
N THR A 36 -3.09 -16.95 -2.78
CA THR A 36 -2.70 -15.53 -2.64
C THR A 36 -1.32 -15.23 -3.24
N ARG A 37 -1.23 -15.06 -4.56
CA ARG A 37 -0.02 -14.48 -5.20
C ARG A 37 0.08 -12.96 -5.07
N PHE A 38 -0.99 -12.27 -4.64
CA PHE A 38 -1.02 -10.79 -4.67
C PHE A 38 -1.68 -10.09 -3.48
N SER A 39 -2.22 -10.82 -2.50
CA SER A 39 -2.54 -10.21 -1.21
C SER A 39 -1.41 -10.50 -0.23
N PHE A 40 -0.58 -9.49 0.06
CA PHE A 40 0.30 -9.49 1.23
C PHE A 40 -0.56 -9.48 2.51
N ASN A 41 -1.20 -10.60 2.79
CA ASN A 41 -2.01 -10.83 3.98
C ASN A 41 -1.43 -12.00 4.78
N PRO A 42 -0.37 -11.76 5.57
CA PRO A 42 0.11 -12.72 6.54
C PRO A 42 -0.78 -12.73 7.80
N CYS A 43 -2.07 -12.42 7.68
CA CYS A 43 -3.04 -12.54 8.78
C CYS A 43 -3.33 -13.99 9.18
N PHE A 44 -2.75 -14.97 8.48
CA PHE A 44 -2.61 -16.33 8.96
C PHE A 44 -1.27 -16.55 9.65
N PHE A 45 -0.82 -15.55 10.43
CA PHE A 45 0.01 -15.73 11.63
C PHE A 45 -0.31 -17.09 12.21
N LEU A 46 0.69 -17.98 12.32
CA LEU A 46 0.67 -19.18 13.17
C LEU A 46 -0.65 -19.27 13.93
N LYS A 47 -1.72 -19.69 13.24
CA LYS A 47 -2.73 -20.43 13.94
C LYS A 47 -1.86 -21.60 14.31
N SER A 48 -1.48 -21.70 15.59
CA SER A 48 -1.48 -23.02 16.21
C SER A 48 -2.78 -23.61 15.68
N PRO A 49 -2.73 -24.49 14.66
CA PRO A 49 -3.90 -24.76 13.85
C PRO A 49 -4.86 -25.42 14.82
N SER A 50 -5.86 -24.67 15.31
CA SER A 50 -6.54 -24.96 16.59
C SER A 50 -5.54 -24.89 17.78
N ARG A 51 -5.71 -24.06 18.81
CA ARG A 51 -6.69 -24.34 19.88
C ARG A 51 -7.08 -25.82 19.88
N THR A 52 -6.13 -26.73 20.12
CA THR A 52 -6.46 -28.08 20.57
C THR A 52 -6.97 -27.96 22.01
N THR A 53 -8.14 -27.34 22.18
CA THR A 53 -8.98 -27.51 23.37
C THR A 53 -9.23 -29.00 23.64
N GLU A 54 -9.11 -29.85 22.61
CA GLU A 54 -9.19 -31.31 22.73
C GLU A 54 -7.93 -32.00 23.28
N GLN A 55 -6.77 -31.33 23.46
CA GLN A 55 -5.53 -31.98 23.94
C GLN A 55 -5.09 -31.64 25.37
N LEU A 56 -5.56 -30.52 25.95
CA LEU A 56 -5.24 -30.13 27.34
C LEU A 56 -5.45 -31.27 28.36
N PRO A 57 -6.57 -32.02 28.34
CA PRO A 57 -6.80 -33.11 29.30
C PRO A 57 -5.86 -34.30 29.10
N SER A 58 -5.36 -34.53 27.88
CA SER A 58 -4.47 -35.65 27.57
C SER A 58 -3.03 -35.42 28.06
N GLN A 59 -2.62 -34.15 28.19
CA GLN A 59 -1.31 -33.76 28.67
C GLN A 59 -1.24 -33.76 30.22
N ILE A 60 -2.38 -33.60 30.89
CA ILE A 60 -2.50 -33.52 32.36
C ILE A 60 -2.91 -34.89 32.92
N GLN A 61 -1.95 -35.82 32.98
CA GLN A 61 -2.12 -37.13 33.61
C GLN A 61 -0.95 -37.42 34.56
N SER A 62 -1.10 -37.01 35.83
CA SER A 62 -0.10 -37.24 36.89
C SER A 62 -0.28 -38.58 37.61
N GLY A 63 -1.51 -39.11 37.61
CA GLY A 63 -1.93 -40.24 38.43
C GLY A 63 -2.49 -39.86 39.81
N ASN A 64 -2.46 -38.57 40.17
CA ASN A 64 -3.16 -38.02 41.33
C ASN A 64 -4.35 -37.15 40.86
N PRO A 65 -5.61 -37.58 41.12
CA PRO A 65 -6.80 -36.91 40.58
C PRO A 65 -7.00 -35.50 41.15
N ILE A 66 -6.46 -35.20 42.34
CA ILE A 66 -6.58 -33.86 42.95
C ILE A 66 -5.68 -32.88 42.20
N VAL A 67 -4.42 -33.26 41.97
CA VAL A 67 -3.44 -32.47 41.22
C VAL A 67 -3.91 -32.22 39.79
N ASP A 68 -4.37 -33.28 39.12
CA ASP A 68 -4.86 -33.18 37.74
C ASP A 68 -6.08 -32.24 37.67
N LYS A 69 -6.99 -32.29 38.64
CA LYS A 69 -8.15 -31.39 38.68
C LYS A 69 -7.74 -29.92 38.87
N CYS A 70 -6.76 -29.63 39.72
CA CYS A 70 -6.28 -28.27 39.96
C CYS A 70 -5.66 -27.66 38.70
N ILE A 71 -4.72 -28.40 38.10
CA ILE A 71 -4.00 -27.95 36.91
C ILE A 71 -4.99 -27.77 35.75
N ASN A 72 -5.92 -28.71 35.55
CA ASN A 72 -6.95 -28.59 34.52
C ASN A 72 -7.82 -27.34 34.71
N VAL A 73 -8.30 -27.05 35.92
CA VAL A 73 -9.14 -25.87 36.18
C VAL A 73 -8.37 -24.57 35.94
N LEU A 74 -7.14 -24.46 36.43
CA LEU A 74 -6.36 -23.22 36.27
C LEU A 74 -5.86 -23.03 34.83
N ALA A 75 -5.43 -24.11 34.15
CA ALA A 75 -5.00 -24.06 32.75
C ALA A 75 -6.15 -23.73 31.80
N THR A 76 -7.35 -24.27 32.03
CA THR A 76 -8.54 -23.94 31.22
C THR A 76 -8.96 -22.49 31.39
N LEU A 77 -8.92 -21.95 32.61
CA LEU A 77 -9.18 -20.53 32.86
C LEU A 77 -8.13 -19.63 32.21
N ALA A 78 -6.85 -20.00 32.25
CA ALA A 78 -5.79 -19.25 31.59
C ALA A 78 -5.92 -19.26 30.05
N SER A 79 -6.21 -20.42 29.46
CA SER A 79 -6.49 -20.53 28.02
C SER A 79 -7.70 -19.67 27.63
N GLU A 80 -8.75 -19.66 28.46
CA GLU A 80 -9.90 -18.79 28.24
C GLU A 80 -9.55 -17.28 28.28
N VAL A 81 -8.68 -16.84 29.19
CA VAL A 81 -8.20 -15.45 29.20
C VAL A 81 -7.46 -15.12 27.89
N ASN A 82 -6.63 -16.03 27.38
CA ASN A 82 -5.95 -15.83 26.09
C ASN A 82 -6.94 -15.72 24.92
N ILE A 83 -8.04 -16.47 24.97
CA ILE A 83 -9.12 -16.38 23.98
C ILE A 83 -9.80 -15.01 24.02
N LEU A 84 -10.09 -14.52 25.22
CA LEU A 84 -10.68 -13.20 25.45
C LEU A 84 -9.72 -12.08 25.03
N ASP A 85 -8.41 -12.20 25.27
CA ASP A 85 -7.40 -11.24 24.84
C ASP A 85 -7.34 -11.11 23.31
N ASP A 86 -7.30 -12.24 22.60
CA ASP A 86 -7.31 -12.28 21.14
C ASP A 86 -8.60 -11.66 20.57
N TYR A 87 -9.74 -11.96 21.18
CA TYR A 87 -11.04 -11.46 20.74
C TYR A 87 -11.20 -9.96 20.98
N ALA A 88 -10.75 -9.47 22.15
CA ALA A 88 -10.83 -8.06 22.50
C ALA A 88 -10.03 -7.19 21.52
N HIS A 89 -8.75 -7.52 21.30
CA HIS A 89 -7.84 -6.73 20.46
C HIS A 89 -8.20 -6.74 18.97
N ARG A 90 -8.80 -7.83 18.46
CA ARG A 90 -9.14 -7.95 17.03
C ARG A 90 -10.53 -7.41 16.70
N HIS A 91 -11.49 -7.54 17.62
CA HIS A 91 -12.89 -7.28 17.32
C HIS A 91 -13.48 -6.14 18.14
N VAL A 92 -13.47 -6.24 19.48
CA VAL A 92 -14.20 -5.31 20.36
C VAL A 92 -13.58 -3.91 20.29
N PHE A 93 -12.27 -3.85 20.47
CA PHE A 93 -11.50 -2.63 20.62
C PHE A 93 -11.47 -1.76 19.35
N PRO A 94 -11.04 -2.28 18.16
CA PRO A 94 -11.09 -1.52 16.91
C PRO A 94 -12.50 -1.05 16.51
N THR A 95 -13.52 -1.90 16.72
CA THR A 95 -14.89 -1.59 16.29
C THR A 95 -15.48 -0.40 17.07
N ILE A 96 -15.16 -0.24 18.35
CA ILE A 96 -15.58 0.94 19.14
C ILE A 96 -14.82 2.20 18.70
N LEU A 97 -13.53 2.09 18.38
CA LEU A 97 -12.72 3.23 17.95
C LEU A 97 -13.11 3.78 16.58
N LEU A 98 -13.59 2.93 15.67
CA LEU A 98 -13.99 3.32 14.31
C LEU A 98 -15.41 3.89 14.23
N TYR A 99 -16.18 3.88 15.33
CA TYR A 99 -17.56 4.39 15.34
C TYR A 99 -17.61 5.89 15.05
N GLY A 100 -18.52 6.35 14.18
CA GLY A 100 -18.69 7.78 13.88
C GLY A 100 -17.76 8.34 12.80
N GLU A 101 -17.04 7.49 12.06
CA GLU A 101 -16.36 7.91 10.82
C GLU A 101 -17.39 8.03 9.69
N ASP A 102 -17.60 9.27 9.23
CA ASP A 102 -18.50 9.63 8.13
C ASP A 102 -18.01 9.04 6.80
N ALA A 103 -18.42 7.82 6.46
CA ALA A 103 -18.18 7.28 5.12
C ALA A 103 -19.04 7.98 4.03
N ASP A 104 -20.18 8.57 4.42
CA ASP A 104 -21.20 9.09 3.49
C ASP A 104 -21.50 10.59 3.65
N GLN A 105 -20.77 11.34 4.50
CA GLN A 105 -21.09 12.73 4.87
C GLN A 105 -22.54 12.91 5.41
N SER A 106 -23.14 11.82 5.89
CA SER A 106 -24.55 11.71 6.25
C SER A 106 -24.86 12.24 7.65
N MET A 107 -23.84 12.54 8.47
CA MET A 107 -24.00 13.22 9.77
C MET A 107 -24.65 14.61 9.69
N GLN A 108 -24.77 15.19 8.48
CA GLN A 108 -25.51 16.44 8.27
C GLN A 108 -27.04 16.24 8.27
N VAL A 109 -27.53 15.00 8.14
CA VAL A 109 -28.97 14.70 8.13
C VAL A 109 -29.49 14.50 9.55
N LYS A 110 -30.45 15.32 9.98
CA LYS A 110 -31.12 15.18 11.29
C LYS A 110 -31.72 13.78 11.43
N GLY A 111 -31.34 13.05 12.46
CA GLY A 111 -31.81 11.70 12.76
C GLY A 111 -30.85 10.57 12.35
N HIS A 112 -29.76 10.87 11.63
CA HIS A 112 -28.73 9.88 11.30
C HIS A 112 -28.08 9.27 12.57
N GLU A 113 -27.88 10.09 13.61
CA GLU A 113 -27.37 9.65 14.93
C GLU A 113 -28.17 8.46 15.51
N LEU A 114 -29.50 8.45 15.30
CA LEU A 114 -30.40 7.42 15.81
C LEU A 114 -30.36 6.14 14.97
N VAL A 115 -30.13 6.27 13.65
CA VAL A 115 -30.00 5.12 12.75
C VAL A 115 -28.67 4.43 13.01
N GLU A 116 -27.58 5.19 13.06
CA GLU A 116 -26.22 4.66 13.26
C GLU A 116 -26.09 3.92 14.60
N ILE A 117 -26.58 4.49 15.70
CA ILE A 117 -26.55 3.82 17.01
C ILE A 117 -27.48 2.60 17.05
N SER A 118 -28.57 2.59 16.27
CA SER A 118 -29.49 1.44 16.19
C SER A 118 -28.88 0.27 15.42
N GLU A 119 -28.14 0.55 14.34
CA GLU A 119 -27.34 -0.46 13.61
C GLU A 119 -26.16 -0.97 14.43
N PHE A 120 -25.62 -0.13 15.31
CA PHE A 120 -24.52 -0.48 16.22
C PHE A 120 -24.97 -1.22 17.49
N LEU A 121 -26.27 -1.23 17.80
CA LEU A 121 -26.81 -1.83 19.02
C LEU A 121 -26.52 -3.34 19.16
N PRO A 122 -26.62 -4.19 18.11
CA PRO A 122 -26.25 -5.60 18.21
C PRO A 122 -24.78 -5.81 18.62
N PHE A 123 -23.88 -4.96 18.12
CA PHE A 123 -22.47 -5.00 18.51
C PHE A 123 -22.27 -4.54 19.96
N LEU A 124 -22.96 -3.48 20.41
CA LEU A 124 -22.93 -3.08 21.83
C LEU A 124 -23.41 -4.20 22.75
N GLN A 125 -24.40 -4.99 22.32
CA GLN A 125 -24.87 -6.17 23.06
C GLN A 125 -23.79 -7.26 23.11
N GLU A 126 -23.11 -7.54 21.99
CA GLU A 126 -21.97 -8.46 21.94
C GLU A 126 -20.85 -8.02 22.88
N ALA A 127 -20.52 -6.73 22.90
CA ALA A 127 -19.53 -6.15 23.81
C ALA A 127 -19.95 -6.25 25.29
N SER A 128 -21.23 -6.09 25.61
CA SER A 128 -21.78 -6.31 26.96
C SER A 128 -21.69 -7.78 27.38
N MET A 129 -21.91 -8.73 26.45
CA MET A 129 -21.72 -10.16 26.70
C MET A 129 -20.25 -10.50 26.94
N PHE A 130 -19.34 -9.88 26.19
CA PHE A 130 -17.90 -9.98 26.42
C PHE A 130 -17.51 -9.53 27.84
N VAL A 131 -17.97 -8.35 28.27
CA VAL A 131 -17.73 -7.86 29.65
C VAL A 131 -18.30 -8.81 30.69
N SER A 132 -19.50 -9.35 30.46
CA SER A 132 -20.12 -10.33 31.35
C SER A 132 -19.29 -11.61 31.45
N ARG A 133 -18.73 -12.09 30.33
CA ARG A 133 -17.84 -13.26 30.33
C ARG A 133 -16.53 -12.98 31.07
N CYS A 134 -15.93 -11.81 30.90
CA CYS A 134 -14.75 -11.38 31.66
C CYS A 134 -15.02 -11.39 33.16
N ASN A 135 -16.18 -10.89 33.60
CA ASN A 135 -16.57 -10.90 35.01
C ASN A 135 -16.76 -12.32 35.57
N GLU A 136 -17.32 -13.25 34.79
CA GLU A 136 -17.45 -14.66 35.17
C GLU A 136 -16.08 -15.34 35.34
N VAL A 137 -15.18 -15.16 34.38
CA VAL A 137 -13.82 -15.73 34.42
C VAL A 137 -13.04 -15.13 35.58
N PHE A 138 -13.12 -13.82 35.80
CA PHE A 138 -12.53 -13.14 36.96
C PHE A 138 -13.03 -13.74 38.28
N ARG A 139 -14.36 -13.87 38.43
CA ARG A 139 -14.97 -14.48 39.61
C ARG A 139 -14.49 -15.91 39.83
N ASN A 140 -14.41 -16.71 38.77
CA ASN A 140 -13.94 -18.08 38.86
C ASN A 140 -12.48 -18.16 39.29
N ILE A 141 -11.57 -17.40 38.66
CA ILE A 141 -10.15 -17.38 39.03
C ILE A 141 -9.98 -16.98 40.50
N LEU A 142 -10.66 -15.90 40.94
CA LEU A 142 -10.52 -15.40 42.30
C LEU A 142 -11.07 -16.38 43.35
N LEU A 143 -12.23 -16.98 43.11
CA LEU A 143 -12.82 -17.98 44.01
C LEU A 143 -11.99 -19.27 44.07
N GLN A 144 -11.45 -19.72 42.94
CA GLN A 144 -10.57 -20.88 42.89
C GLN A 144 -9.26 -20.59 43.66
N LEU A 145 -8.60 -19.45 43.40
CA LEU A 145 -7.42 -19.03 44.17
C LEU A 145 -7.72 -18.96 45.67
N HIS A 146 -8.83 -18.31 46.05
CA HIS A 146 -9.22 -18.24 47.45
C HIS A 146 -9.45 -19.61 48.08
N SER A 147 -10.09 -20.54 47.37
CA SER A 147 -10.28 -21.91 47.87
C SER A 147 -8.95 -22.63 48.09
N VAL A 148 -7.97 -22.45 47.19
CA VAL A 148 -6.63 -23.03 47.29
C VAL A 148 -5.89 -22.48 48.52
N PHE A 149 -6.01 -21.19 48.82
CA PHE A 149 -5.33 -20.56 49.96
C PHE A 149 -6.08 -20.72 51.30
N SER A 150 -7.42 -20.79 51.28
CA SER A 150 -8.26 -20.81 52.49
C SER A 150 -8.65 -22.23 52.95
N SER A 151 -8.64 -23.24 52.06
CA SER A 151 -9.04 -24.62 52.38
C SER A 151 -8.20 -25.24 53.50
N LYS A 152 -8.88 -25.78 54.54
CA LYS A 152 -8.28 -26.35 55.76
C LYS A 152 -7.79 -27.80 55.60
N GLU A 153 -8.06 -28.42 54.46
CA GLU A 153 -7.62 -29.77 54.12
C GLU A 153 -6.08 -29.84 54.03
N ASP A 154 -5.48 -30.91 54.56
CA ASP A 154 -4.01 -31.05 54.70
C ASP A 154 -3.27 -31.07 53.36
N VAL A 155 -3.95 -31.40 52.25
CA VAL A 155 -3.41 -31.28 50.87
C VAL A 155 -3.17 -29.82 50.48
N TRP A 156 -4.02 -28.90 50.95
CA TRP A 156 -4.00 -27.48 50.57
C TRP A 156 -3.22 -26.60 51.55
N LYS A 157 -3.07 -27.01 52.82
CA LYS A 157 -2.14 -26.35 53.75
C LYS A 157 -0.72 -26.21 53.15
N ARG A 158 -0.33 -27.17 52.31
CA ARG A 158 0.97 -27.29 51.62
C ARG A 158 1.12 -26.38 50.39
N MET A 159 0.01 -25.82 49.88
CA MET A 159 -0.06 -24.89 48.75
C MET A 159 0.01 -23.42 49.17
N ARG A 160 -0.24 -23.11 50.45
CA ARG A 160 -0.39 -21.74 50.96
C ARG A 160 0.86 -20.86 50.92
N GLY A 161 2.04 -21.44 50.70
CA GLY A 161 3.32 -20.74 50.55
C GLY A 161 3.76 -20.51 49.10
N ARG A 162 2.98 -20.97 48.11
CA ARG A 162 3.32 -20.93 46.67
C ARG A 162 2.81 -19.63 46.07
N SER A 163 3.64 -18.95 45.26
CA SER A 163 3.30 -17.65 44.66
C SER A 163 2.27 -17.73 43.53
N LEU A 164 2.18 -18.86 42.81
CA LEU A 164 1.30 -19.05 41.63
C LEU A 164 1.34 -17.82 40.70
N LYS A 165 2.56 -17.37 40.37
CA LYS A 165 2.81 -16.10 39.68
C LYS A 165 2.14 -16.09 38.31
N GLY A 166 2.17 -17.20 37.60
CA GLY A 166 1.49 -17.36 36.31
C GLY A 166 -0.01 -17.08 36.38
N VAL A 167 -0.70 -17.59 37.40
CA VAL A 167 -2.16 -17.40 37.56
C VAL A 167 -2.49 -15.95 37.91
N TRP A 168 -1.72 -15.31 38.79
CA TRP A 168 -1.90 -13.89 39.09
C TRP A 168 -1.63 -13.01 37.86
N ASN A 169 -0.65 -13.38 37.03
CA ASN A 169 -0.40 -12.69 35.77
C ASN A 169 -1.58 -12.82 34.81
N THR A 170 -2.18 -14.00 34.66
CA THR A 170 -3.39 -14.18 33.83
C THR A 170 -4.58 -13.38 34.35
N LEU A 171 -4.74 -13.26 35.67
CA LEU A 171 -5.75 -12.40 36.27
C LEU A 171 -5.50 -10.91 35.95
N GLY A 172 -4.24 -10.47 36.04
CA GLY A 172 -3.83 -9.12 35.67
C GLY A 172 -4.05 -8.82 34.19
N GLN A 173 -3.81 -9.79 33.30
CA GLN A 173 -4.10 -9.67 31.87
C GLN A 173 -5.61 -9.55 31.60
N LEU A 174 -6.45 -10.34 32.29
CA LEU A 174 -7.90 -10.21 32.15
C LEU A 174 -8.40 -8.83 32.60
N LEU A 175 -7.86 -8.33 33.72
CA LEU A 175 -8.22 -7.01 34.23
C LEU A 175 -7.70 -5.88 33.32
N SER A 176 -6.53 -6.03 32.70
CA SER A 176 -6.00 -5.05 31.76
C SER A 176 -6.91 -4.88 30.55
N LEU A 177 -7.59 -5.93 30.07
CA LEU A 177 -8.59 -5.84 29.01
C LEU A 177 -9.76 -4.91 29.37
N LEU A 178 -10.25 -4.99 30.60
CA LEU A 178 -11.33 -4.12 31.09
C LEU A 178 -10.85 -2.67 31.24
N VAL A 179 -9.60 -2.46 31.70
CA VAL A 179 -9.01 -1.12 31.78
C VAL A 179 -8.86 -0.49 30.38
N ILE A 180 -8.41 -1.27 29.39
CA ILE A 180 -8.30 -0.80 28.01
C ILE A 180 -9.69 -0.47 27.45
N LEU A 181 -10.69 -1.31 27.69
CA LEU A 181 -12.07 -1.08 27.26
C LEU A 181 -12.64 0.23 27.85
N ASP A 182 -12.43 0.46 29.14
CA ASP A 182 -12.88 1.68 29.82
C ASP A 182 -12.27 2.94 29.19
N GLU A 183 -10.96 2.92 28.89
CA GLU A 183 -10.28 4.06 28.27
C GLU A 183 -10.69 4.26 26.80
N VAL A 184 -10.96 3.19 26.04
CA VAL A 184 -11.52 3.26 24.68
C VAL A 184 -12.89 3.92 24.68
N ILE A 185 -13.80 3.49 25.57
CA ILE A 185 -15.14 4.06 25.70
C ILE A 185 -15.09 5.50 26.23
N GLN A 186 -14.16 5.82 27.14
CA GLN A 186 -14.01 7.17 27.68
C GLN A 186 -13.55 8.18 26.61
N ASN A 187 -12.68 7.77 25.68
CA ASN A 187 -12.20 8.63 24.62
C ASN A 187 -13.24 8.84 23.50
N GLN A 188 -14.11 7.86 23.25
CA GLN A 188 -15.12 7.96 22.20
C GLN A 188 -16.36 8.75 22.62
N LYS A 189 -16.26 10.09 22.52
CA LYS A 189 -17.35 11.03 22.88
C LYS A 189 -18.60 10.88 22.01
N LEU A 190 -18.43 10.54 20.73
CA LEU A 190 -19.54 10.42 19.77
C LEU A 190 -20.53 9.30 20.14
N VAL A 191 -20.03 8.11 20.51
CA VAL A 191 -20.88 6.99 20.98
C VAL A 191 -21.75 7.44 22.15
N LYS A 192 -21.16 8.14 23.14
CA LYS A 192 -21.88 8.63 24.32
C LYS A 192 -22.94 9.66 23.96
N LEU A 193 -22.64 10.55 23.02
CA LEU A 193 -23.59 11.54 22.53
C LEU A 193 -24.77 10.86 21.82
N HIS A 194 -24.50 10.00 20.84
CA HIS A 194 -25.55 9.28 20.07
C HIS A 194 -26.39 8.40 20.99
N TRP A 195 -25.77 7.72 21.96
CA TRP A 195 -26.47 6.92 22.97
C TRP A 195 -27.40 7.76 23.86
N SER A 196 -26.92 8.90 24.35
CA SER A 196 -27.75 9.81 25.17
C SER A 196 -28.94 10.37 24.37
N SER A 197 -28.73 10.65 23.08
CA SER A 197 -29.77 11.07 22.13
C SER A 197 -30.79 9.97 21.90
N PHE A 198 -30.33 8.72 21.76
CA PHE A 198 -31.16 7.53 21.61
C PHE A 198 -32.03 7.25 22.84
N LEU A 199 -31.45 7.26 24.04
CA LEU A 199 -32.20 7.08 25.29
C LEU A 199 -33.23 8.20 25.50
N ARG A 200 -32.89 9.45 25.16
CA ARG A 200 -33.83 10.57 25.20
C ARG A 200 -34.99 10.35 24.23
N SER A 201 -34.70 9.91 23.01
CA SER A 201 -35.73 9.64 21.99
C SER A 201 -36.64 8.48 22.39
N LEU A 202 -36.10 7.41 22.99
CA LEU A 202 -36.89 6.29 23.52
C LEU A 202 -37.80 6.70 24.68
N SER A 203 -37.34 7.59 25.57
CA SER A 203 -38.20 8.11 26.63
C SER A 203 -39.34 8.98 26.08
N LEU A 204 -39.13 9.72 24.98
CA LEU A 204 -40.21 10.44 24.28
C LEU A 204 -41.23 9.48 23.63
N LEU A 205 -40.77 8.38 23.03
CA LEU A 205 -41.64 7.34 22.47
C LEU A 205 -42.54 6.67 23.53
N GLN A 206 -42.04 6.57 24.77
CA GLN A 206 -42.79 6.02 25.89
C GLN A 206 -44.00 6.88 26.30
N TYR A 207 -43.91 8.20 26.15
CA TYR A 207 -45.03 9.11 26.44
C TYR A 207 -46.10 9.09 25.34
N ASN A 208 -45.73 8.73 24.09
CA ASN A 208 -46.63 8.70 22.93
C ASN A 208 -46.62 7.35 22.17
N PRO A 209 -46.89 6.20 22.80
CA PRO A 209 -46.76 4.88 22.16
C PRO A 209 -47.78 4.63 21.04
N SER A 210 -48.95 5.26 21.11
CA SER A 210 -50.01 5.13 20.10
C SER A 210 -49.71 5.83 18.77
N GLN A 211 -48.79 6.80 18.75
CA GLN A 211 -48.41 7.52 17.52
C GLN A 211 -47.46 6.71 16.63
N PHE A 212 -46.81 5.67 17.17
CA PHE A 212 -45.76 4.91 16.48
C PHE A 212 -46.06 3.41 16.31
N ASN A 213 -47.27 2.93 16.67
CA ASN A 213 -47.67 1.52 16.56
C ASN A 213 -46.74 0.51 17.28
N ILE A 214 -46.26 0.84 18.50
CA ILE A 214 -45.31 -0.01 19.26
C ILE A 214 -45.99 -0.66 20.47
N ASP A 215 -45.76 -1.96 20.68
CA ASP A 215 -46.17 -2.70 21.89
C ASP A 215 -45.46 -2.16 23.14
N SER A 216 -46.23 -1.60 24.08
CA SER A 216 -45.72 -0.99 25.32
C SER A 216 -44.94 -1.96 26.24
N THR A 217 -45.20 -3.26 26.15
CA THR A 217 -44.50 -4.31 26.91
C THR A 217 -43.10 -4.58 26.38
N ARG A 218 -42.93 -4.64 25.05
CA ARG A 218 -41.64 -4.84 24.38
C ARG A 218 -40.71 -3.63 24.55
N LEU A 219 -41.28 -2.43 24.57
CA LEU A 219 -40.53 -1.20 24.83
C LEU A 219 -39.91 -1.19 26.25
N LYS A 220 -40.66 -1.65 27.27
CA LYS A 220 -40.15 -1.75 28.65
C LYS A 220 -39.04 -2.79 28.80
N SER A 221 -39.17 -3.95 28.16
CA SER A 221 -38.09 -4.96 28.17
C SER A 221 -36.82 -4.43 27.49
N LEU A 222 -36.96 -3.74 26.35
CA LEU A 222 -35.84 -3.12 25.66
C LEU A 222 -35.16 -2.06 26.54
N GLN A 223 -35.94 -1.17 27.17
CA GLN A 223 -35.41 -0.14 28.06
C GLN A 223 -34.63 -0.74 29.24
N THR A 224 -35.10 -1.85 29.80
CA THR A 224 -34.39 -2.54 30.89
C THR A 224 -33.02 -3.03 30.43
N VAL A 225 -32.96 -3.68 29.24
CA VAL A 225 -31.70 -4.13 28.64
C VAL A 225 -30.77 -2.94 28.33
N LEU A 226 -31.31 -1.86 27.76
CA LEU A 226 -30.52 -0.65 27.45
C LEU A 226 -29.96 0.01 28.72
N THR A 227 -30.75 0.12 29.79
CA THR A 227 -30.26 0.64 31.07
C THR A 227 -29.19 -0.24 31.71
N GLN A 228 -29.29 -1.57 31.53
CA GLN A 228 -28.26 -2.50 31.97
C GLN A 228 -26.98 -2.33 31.15
N MET A 229 -27.09 -2.22 29.82
CA MET A 229 -25.94 -1.99 28.93
C MET A 229 -25.26 -0.64 29.22
N ASP A 230 -26.04 0.40 29.48
CA ASP A 230 -25.53 1.72 29.86
C ASP A 230 -24.70 1.63 31.14
N ALA A 231 -25.26 1.02 32.19
CA ALA A 231 -24.58 0.84 33.47
C ALA A 231 -23.33 -0.06 33.37
N GLN A 232 -23.39 -1.13 32.56
CA GLN A 232 -22.29 -2.08 32.44
C GLN A 232 -21.14 -1.59 31.56
N LEU A 233 -21.42 -0.93 30.43
CA LEU A 233 -20.44 -0.67 29.38
C LEU A 233 -20.19 0.83 29.17
N LEU A 234 -21.24 1.61 28.88
CA LEU A 234 -21.08 2.99 28.38
C LEU A 234 -20.69 4.02 29.45
N THR A 235 -20.90 3.70 30.73
CA THR A 235 -20.33 4.48 31.84
C THR A 235 -18.80 4.50 31.81
N GLY A 236 -18.15 3.50 31.19
CA GLY A 236 -16.69 3.38 31.13
C GLY A 236 -16.05 3.06 32.48
N VAL A 237 -16.73 2.24 33.28
CA VAL A 237 -16.36 1.84 34.64
C VAL A 237 -16.39 0.29 34.78
N THR A 238 -16.23 -0.44 33.68
CA THR A 238 -16.27 -1.92 33.62
C THR A 238 -15.28 -2.55 34.59
N PHE A 239 -14.07 -1.99 34.71
CA PHE A 239 -13.03 -2.50 35.61
C PHE A 239 -13.44 -2.35 37.09
N GLN A 240 -13.95 -1.20 37.50
CA GLN A 240 -14.36 -1.01 38.90
C GLN A 240 -15.60 -1.85 39.22
N ASN A 241 -16.54 -1.99 38.29
CA ASN A 241 -17.72 -2.84 38.42
C ASN A 241 -17.31 -4.31 38.62
N CYS A 242 -16.29 -4.79 37.89
CA CYS A 242 -15.71 -6.12 38.06
C CYS A 242 -15.11 -6.30 39.47
N CYS A 243 -14.31 -5.33 39.93
CA CYS A 243 -13.68 -5.39 41.26
C CYS A 243 -14.68 -5.33 42.42
N GLN A 244 -15.83 -4.66 42.23
CA GLN A 244 -16.88 -4.48 43.25
C GLN A 244 -17.97 -5.56 43.20
N GLN A 245 -17.83 -6.56 42.32
CA GLN A 245 -18.81 -7.62 42.17
C GLN A 245 -19.05 -8.34 43.51
N LYS A 246 -20.30 -8.69 43.79
CA LYS A 246 -20.66 -9.50 44.96
C LYS A 246 -20.18 -10.94 44.76
N LEU A 247 -19.00 -11.24 45.33
CA LEU A 247 -18.36 -12.55 45.21
C LEU A 247 -18.87 -13.58 46.24
N GLY A 248 -19.69 -13.15 47.20
CA GLY A 248 -20.30 -14.03 48.22
C GLY A 248 -19.36 -14.47 49.35
N VAL A 249 -18.10 -14.03 49.32
CA VAL A 249 -17.06 -14.31 50.32
C VAL A 249 -16.47 -12.99 50.81
N ASP A 250 -16.32 -12.84 52.13
CA ASP A 250 -15.69 -11.66 52.75
C ASP A 250 -14.16 -11.80 52.75
N PHE A 251 -13.53 -11.43 51.63
CA PHE A 251 -12.07 -11.46 51.47
C PHE A 251 -11.31 -10.62 52.52
N ASN A 252 -11.93 -9.55 53.02
CA ASN A 252 -11.34 -8.69 54.06
C ASN A 252 -11.13 -9.44 55.39
N ALA A 253 -11.91 -10.51 55.65
CA ALA A 253 -11.73 -11.34 56.84
C ALA A 253 -10.48 -12.26 56.73
N ASP A 254 -10.03 -12.57 55.50
CA ASP A 254 -8.86 -13.42 55.25
C ASP A 254 -7.61 -12.57 54.96
N SER A 255 -7.07 -11.96 56.02
CA SER A 255 -5.86 -11.10 55.94
C SER A 255 -4.66 -11.79 55.30
N LYS A 256 -4.59 -13.14 55.34
CA LYS A 256 -3.47 -13.90 54.76
C LYS A 256 -3.53 -13.92 53.23
N PHE A 257 -4.73 -14.04 52.67
CA PHE A 257 -4.93 -14.02 51.23
C PHE A 257 -4.63 -12.63 50.64
N VAL A 258 -5.09 -11.57 51.31
CA VAL A 258 -4.83 -10.18 50.91
C VAL A 258 -3.33 -9.86 50.98
N GLU A 259 -2.65 -10.28 52.06
CA GLU A 259 -1.20 -10.11 52.17
C GLU A 259 -0.43 -10.91 51.11
N HIS A 260 -0.90 -12.10 50.75
CA HIS A 260 -0.31 -12.87 49.67
C HIS A 260 -0.41 -12.14 48.32
N LEU A 261 -1.60 -11.64 47.95
CA LEU A 261 -1.79 -10.83 46.75
C LEU A 261 -0.81 -9.65 46.70
N ARG A 262 -0.63 -8.95 47.82
CA ARG A 262 0.36 -7.87 47.94
C ARG A 262 1.78 -8.36 47.63
N THR A 263 2.22 -9.44 48.28
CA THR A 263 3.60 -9.94 48.11
C THR A 263 3.88 -10.37 46.68
N VAL A 264 2.92 -11.04 46.02
CA VAL A 264 3.06 -11.44 44.62
C VAL A 264 3.07 -10.22 43.70
N THR A 265 2.19 -9.25 43.93
CA THR A 265 2.14 -8.01 43.12
C THR A 265 3.45 -7.22 43.23
N LEU A 266 4.05 -7.13 44.43
CA LEU A 266 5.36 -6.51 44.62
C LEU A 266 6.49 -7.29 43.94
N ALA A 267 6.51 -8.62 44.08
CA ALA A 267 7.54 -9.44 43.43
C ALA A 267 7.45 -9.35 41.89
N MET A 268 6.24 -9.28 41.34
CA MET A 268 6.01 -9.04 39.92
C MET A 268 6.51 -7.66 39.50
N TYR A 269 6.23 -6.62 40.29
CA TYR A 269 6.73 -5.26 40.02
C TYR A 269 8.26 -5.18 40.08
N GLU A 270 8.91 -5.78 41.08
CA GLU A 270 10.38 -5.78 41.19
C GLU A 270 11.05 -6.52 40.03
N THR A 271 10.44 -7.62 39.57
CA THR A 271 10.92 -8.35 38.38
C THR A 271 10.81 -7.46 37.14
N TRP A 272 9.67 -6.79 36.97
CA TRP A 272 9.43 -5.87 35.88
C TRP A 272 10.37 -4.65 35.93
N GLU A 273 10.62 -4.08 37.11
CA GLU A 273 11.50 -2.91 37.29
C GLU A 273 12.95 -3.23 36.93
N LYS A 274 13.44 -4.43 37.26
CA LYS A 274 14.76 -4.91 36.83
C LYS A 274 14.82 -5.10 35.31
N ALA A 275 13.83 -5.78 34.73
CA ALA A 275 13.76 -5.98 33.29
C ALA A 275 13.67 -4.63 32.53
N ALA A 276 12.88 -3.68 33.02
CA ALA A 276 12.75 -2.32 32.48
C ALA A 276 14.01 -1.45 32.65
N ALA A 277 14.95 -1.86 33.51
CA ALA A 277 16.24 -1.19 33.65
C ALA A 277 17.29 -1.74 32.67
N GLU A 278 17.19 -3.02 32.32
CA GLU A 278 18.13 -3.72 31.44
C GLU A 278 17.66 -3.73 29.97
N ASP A 279 16.34 -3.76 29.72
CA ASP A 279 15.70 -3.91 28.40
C ASP A 279 14.44 -3.01 28.28
N LEU A 280 13.72 -3.12 27.16
CA LEU A 280 12.48 -2.39 26.91
C LEU A 280 11.39 -2.76 27.93
N PRO A 281 10.75 -1.77 28.58
CA PRO A 281 9.74 -2.02 29.60
C PRO A 281 8.44 -2.57 28.99
N ASP A 282 7.93 -3.71 29.50
CA ASP A 282 6.67 -4.28 29.00
C ASP A 282 5.45 -3.45 29.45
N GLN A 283 4.71 -2.89 28.49
CA GLN A 283 3.52 -2.09 28.72
C GLN A 283 2.33 -2.92 29.22
N ARG A 284 2.09 -4.10 28.64
CA ARG A 284 0.92 -4.94 28.97
C ARG A 284 1.05 -5.51 30.38
N GLN A 285 2.27 -5.97 30.72
CA GLN A 285 2.57 -6.46 32.05
C GLN A 285 2.40 -5.35 33.11
N LEU A 286 2.80 -4.12 32.80
CA LEU A 286 2.63 -2.99 33.71
C LEU A 286 1.15 -2.66 33.98
N ILE A 287 0.28 -2.65 32.94
CA ILE A 287 -1.17 -2.48 33.15
C ILE A 287 -1.71 -3.60 34.05
N GLY A 288 -1.30 -4.85 33.80
CA GLY A 288 -1.69 -5.99 34.62
C GLY A 288 -1.29 -5.82 36.10
N ILE A 289 -0.03 -5.46 36.37
CA ILE A 289 0.47 -5.22 37.74
C ILE A 289 -0.30 -4.08 38.43
N LEU A 290 -0.55 -2.98 37.71
CA LEU A 290 -1.33 -1.84 38.22
C LEU A 290 -2.77 -2.25 38.54
N SER A 291 -3.40 -3.05 37.68
CA SER A 291 -4.75 -3.55 37.89
C SER A 291 -4.85 -4.45 39.13
N LEU A 292 -3.86 -5.31 39.38
CA LEU A 292 -3.78 -6.16 40.58
C LEU A 292 -3.57 -5.32 41.86
N ALA A 293 -2.77 -4.27 41.79
CA ALA A 293 -2.55 -3.37 42.92
C ALA A 293 -3.84 -2.60 43.29
N VAL A 294 -4.62 -2.21 42.29
CA VAL A 294 -5.93 -1.59 42.51
C VAL A 294 -6.93 -2.62 43.04
N LEU A 295 -6.95 -3.84 42.51
CA LEU A 295 -7.76 -4.94 43.05
C LEU A 295 -7.47 -5.18 44.54
N HIS A 296 -6.20 -5.17 44.94
CA HIS A 296 -5.81 -5.27 46.35
C HIS A 296 -6.46 -4.17 47.21
N SER A 297 -6.54 -2.93 46.71
CA SER A 297 -7.19 -1.83 47.43
C SER A 297 -8.72 -2.03 47.60
N PHE A 298 -9.38 -2.65 46.61
CA PHE A 298 -10.80 -3.00 46.69
C PHE A 298 -11.06 -4.17 47.65
N LEU A 299 -10.23 -5.22 47.62
CA LEU A 299 -10.38 -6.39 48.47
C LEU A 299 -10.08 -6.10 49.95
N SER A 300 -9.04 -5.31 50.22
CA SER A 300 -8.61 -4.93 51.58
C SER A 300 -9.43 -3.78 52.19
N ARG A 301 -10.18 -3.03 51.37
CA ARG A 301 -10.84 -1.77 51.73
C ARG A 301 -9.90 -0.73 52.37
N ALA A 302 -8.58 -0.90 52.21
CA ALA A 302 -7.55 -0.04 52.78
C ALA A 302 -6.45 0.23 51.75
N VAL A 303 -5.88 1.43 51.82
CA VAL A 303 -4.81 1.84 50.90
C VAL A 303 -3.47 1.50 51.51
N GLU A 304 -2.76 0.56 50.91
CA GLU A 304 -1.44 0.19 51.38
C GLU A 304 -0.33 1.10 50.83
N LYS A 305 0.30 1.85 51.72
CA LYS A 305 1.26 2.91 51.35
C LYS A 305 2.52 2.40 50.66
N ARG A 306 3.02 1.21 51.03
CA ARG A 306 4.28 0.65 50.48
C ARG A 306 4.11 0.19 49.03
N LEU A 307 3.05 -0.58 48.78
CA LEU A 307 2.69 -1.08 47.44
C LEU A 307 2.52 0.08 46.46
N ILE A 308 1.68 1.06 46.80
CA ILE A 308 1.37 2.18 45.89
C ILE A 308 2.57 3.08 45.65
N ARG A 309 3.42 3.35 46.67
CA ARG A 309 4.62 4.16 46.47
C ARG A 309 5.67 3.47 45.60
N SER A 310 5.85 2.16 45.76
CA SER A 310 6.75 1.37 44.92
C SER A 310 6.29 1.41 43.47
N ILE A 311 5.01 1.13 43.23
CA ILE A 311 4.43 1.12 41.88
C ILE A 311 4.38 2.53 41.26
N TRP A 312 4.23 3.59 42.06
CA TRP A 312 4.27 4.98 41.58
C TRP A 312 5.63 5.35 40.94
N ASN A 313 6.71 4.66 41.33
CA ASN A 313 8.03 4.88 40.71
C ASN A 313 8.10 4.42 39.25
N SER A 314 7.15 3.59 38.78
CA SER A 314 7.04 3.18 37.37
C SER A 314 7.06 4.37 36.41
N ASN A 315 6.50 5.51 36.82
CA ASN A 315 6.44 6.76 36.05
C ASN A 315 7.81 7.36 35.71
N ARG A 316 8.89 6.96 36.42
CA ARG A 316 10.26 7.36 36.04
C ARG A 316 10.77 6.59 34.82
N LYS A 317 10.26 5.38 34.59
CA LYS A 317 10.68 4.49 33.51
C LYS A 317 9.73 4.58 32.32
N LEU A 318 8.43 4.48 32.58
CA LEU A 318 7.35 4.65 31.60
C LEU A 318 6.37 5.70 32.09
N PRO A 319 6.55 6.97 31.71
CA PRO A 319 5.65 8.03 32.15
C PRO A 319 4.28 7.97 31.50
N PHE A 320 4.23 7.56 30.23
CA PHE A 320 3.02 7.36 29.45
C PHE A 320 3.33 6.41 28.29
N PHE A 321 2.31 5.81 27.69
CA PHE A 321 2.43 5.05 26.46
C PHE A 321 1.09 4.94 25.72
N ASN A 322 1.14 4.60 24.43
CA ASN A 322 -0.06 4.39 23.62
C ASN A 322 -0.63 2.98 23.86
N ILE A 323 -1.91 2.90 24.21
CA ILE A 323 -2.63 1.61 24.33
C ILE A 323 -3.10 1.15 22.96
N MET A 324 -3.85 2.00 22.27
CA MET A 324 -4.43 1.69 20.96
C MET A 324 -4.91 2.96 20.26
N GLY A 325 -4.70 3.02 18.94
CA GLY A 325 -5.03 4.17 18.12
C GLY A 325 -4.37 5.45 18.62
N ASN A 326 -5.17 6.45 18.97
CA ASN A 326 -4.73 7.75 19.47
C ASN A 326 -4.76 7.87 21.01
N ILE A 327 -5.00 6.78 21.74
CA ILE A 327 -5.21 6.80 23.19
C ILE A 327 -3.87 6.71 23.94
N ILE A 328 -3.47 7.81 24.56
CA ILE A 328 -2.37 7.82 25.52
C ILE A 328 -2.88 7.42 26.89
N TRP A 329 -2.21 6.44 27.48
CA TRP A 329 -2.45 6.03 28.84
C TRP A 329 -1.29 6.37 29.75
N THR A 330 -1.64 6.80 30.96
CA THR A 330 -0.66 7.14 31.99
C THR A 330 -0.92 6.31 33.25
N PRO A 331 0.06 5.50 33.71
CA PRO A 331 -0.03 4.71 34.93
C PRO A 331 -0.51 5.50 36.16
N CYS A 332 0.03 6.70 36.36
CA CYS A 332 -0.33 7.54 37.51
C CYS A 332 -1.76 8.08 37.43
N ASP A 333 -2.24 8.45 36.23
CA ASP A 333 -3.61 8.95 36.08
C ASP A 333 -4.62 7.84 36.37
N PHE A 334 -4.33 6.62 35.94
CA PHE A 334 -5.13 5.44 36.29
C PHE A 334 -5.19 5.20 37.80
N LEU A 335 -4.06 5.24 38.50
CA LEU A 335 -4.03 5.09 39.96
C LEU A 335 -4.83 6.20 40.67
N LEU A 336 -4.72 7.45 40.18
CA LEU A 336 -5.48 8.59 40.71
C LEU A 336 -6.99 8.44 40.51
N LYS A 337 -7.44 7.91 39.37
CA LYS A 337 -8.86 7.67 39.06
C LYS A 337 -9.44 6.50 39.85
N SER A 338 -8.66 5.44 40.08
CA SER A 338 -9.18 4.13 40.53
C SER A 338 -9.04 3.87 42.03
N VAL A 339 -8.02 4.43 42.70
CA VAL A 339 -7.80 4.21 44.14
C VAL A 339 -8.46 5.31 44.97
N GLN A 340 -9.47 4.92 45.77
CA GLN A 340 -10.09 5.82 46.74
C GLN A 340 -9.08 6.24 47.83
N SER A 341 -9.03 7.53 48.19
CA SER A 341 -8.09 8.09 49.20
C SER A 341 -6.59 8.08 48.85
N ILE A 342 -6.21 8.02 47.57
CA ILE A 342 -4.80 8.09 47.14
C ILE A 342 -4.08 9.39 47.57
N SER A 343 -4.83 10.48 47.76
CA SER A 343 -4.35 11.77 48.26
C SER A 343 -3.74 11.71 49.68
N LYS A 344 -3.97 10.63 50.44
CA LYS A 344 -3.36 10.39 51.76
C LYS A 344 -1.97 9.74 51.66
N VAL A 345 -1.56 9.30 50.47
CA VAL A 345 -0.32 8.51 50.26
C VAL A 345 0.69 9.24 49.38
N ILE A 346 0.19 10.03 48.42
CA ILE A 346 0.97 10.72 47.38
C ILE A 346 0.73 12.24 47.49
N ASP A 347 1.80 13.02 47.59
CA ASP A 347 1.75 14.47 47.79
C ASP A 347 1.41 15.23 46.49
N SER A 348 0.73 16.37 46.59
CA SER A 348 0.37 17.23 45.44
C SER A 348 1.58 17.66 44.58
N LYS A 349 2.75 17.83 45.21
CA LYS A 349 4.02 18.15 44.52
C LYS A 349 4.48 17.04 43.58
N SER A 350 4.26 15.78 43.96
CA SER A 350 4.64 14.62 43.13
C SER A 350 3.73 14.45 41.90
N ILE A 351 2.49 14.94 42.00
CA ILE A 351 1.53 14.99 40.87
C ILE A 351 1.94 16.08 39.88
N SER A 352 2.33 17.26 40.36
CA SER A 352 2.84 18.33 39.49
C SER A 352 4.16 17.98 38.81
N SER A 353 5.11 17.34 39.53
CA SER A 353 6.39 16.91 38.95
C SER A 353 6.23 15.85 37.87
N MET A 354 5.17 15.05 37.96
CA MET A 354 4.86 14.05 36.95
C MET A 354 4.40 14.70 35.64
N ARG A 355 3.56 15.75 35.68
CA ARG A 355 3.17 16.48 34.46
C ARG A 355 4.35 17.16 33.77
N SER A 356 5.27 17.75 34.54
CA SER A 356 6.50 18.34 33.99
C SER A 356 7.46 17.28 33.44
N LEU A 357 7.55 16.10 34.07
CA LEU A 357 8.40 15.01 33.60
C LEU A 357 7.88 14.43 32.27
N ARG A 358 6.55 14.34 32.08
CA ARG A 358 5.97 13.96 30.78
C ARG A 358 6.41 14.93 29.68
N PHE A 359 6.22 16.22 29.90
CA PHE A 359 6.59 17.27 28.94
C PHE A 359 8.08 17.24 28.58
N ALA A 360 8.95 17.10 29.59
CA ALA A 360 10.40 17.02 29.37
C ALA A 360 10.81 15.78 28.56
N VAL A 361 10.16 14.63 28.78
CA VAL A 361 10.43 13.41 28.00
C VAL A 361 9.97 13.56 26.55
N TYR A 362 8.83 14.20 26.30
CA TYR A 362 8.38 14.49 24.94
C TYR A 362 9.37 15.41 24.20
N GLU A 363 9.77 16.52 24.82
CA GLU A 363 10.69 17.49 24.23
C GLU A 363 12.06 16.85 23.93
N GLN A 364 12.54 15.98 24.82
CA GLN A 364 13.76 15.20 24.61
C GLN A 364 13.62 14.20 23.44
N GLN A 365 12.49 13.49 23.35
CA GLN A 365 12.23 12.54 22.26
C GLN A 365 12.14 13.26 20.91
N GLU A 366 11.46 14.40 20.83
CA GLU A 366 11.35 15.21 19.62
C GLU A 366 12.73 15.74 19.17
N ALA A 367 13.54 16.26 20.11
CA ALA A 367 14.89 16.73 19.80
C ALA A 367 15.85 15.62 19.34
N SER A 368 15.64 14.39 19.80
CA SER A 368 16.46 13.22 19.45
C SER A 368 16.05 12.55 18.14
N LEU A 369 14.89 12.90 17.55
CA LEU A 369 14.32 12.23 16.38
C LEU A 369 15.27 12.16 15.17
N SER A 370 15.94 13.25 14.84
CA SER A 370 16.85 13.29 13.68
C SER A 370 18.08 12.40 13.90
N ASN A 371 18.55 12.30 15.14
CA ASN A 371 19.67 11.42 15.51
C ASN A 371 19.22 9.96 15.51
N GLU A 372 18.05 9.66 16.09
CA GLU A 372 17.45 8.32 16.07
C GLU A 372 17.19 7.83 14.65
N PHE A 373 16.68 8.68 13.76
CA PHE A 373 16.53 8.34 12.35
C PHE A 373 17.90 7.98 11.73
N THR A 374 18.92 8.81 11.91
CA THR A 374 20.25 8.57 11.33
C THR A 374 20.88 7.27 11.85
N ILE A 375 20.77 7.01 13.16
CA ILE A 375 21.32 5.81 13.81
C ILE A 375 20.56 4.56 13.35
N ASN A 376 19.24 4.61 13.33
CA ASN A 376 18.41 3.45 12.98
C ASN A 376 18.44 3.15 11.49
N ALA A 377 18.36 4.17 10.63
CA ALA A 377 18.34 4.00 9.17
C ALA A 377 19.71 3.56 8.62
N ASN A 378 20.80 4.21 9.02
CA ASN A 378 22.11 4.00 8.39
C ASN A 378 22.95 2.90 9.04
N ASN A 379 22.74 2.62 10.33
CA ASN A 379 23.59 1.67 11.06
C ASN A 379 22.79 0.46 11.54
N ALA A 380 21.83 0.65 12.44
CA ALA A 380 21.21 -0.49 13.14
C ALA A 380 20.35 -1.38 12.24
N PHE A 381 19.49 -0.78 11.39
CA PHE A 381 18.62 -1.55 10.47
C PHE A 381 19.42 -2.27 9.39
N LEU A 382 20.31 -1.58 8.68
CA LEU A 382 21.11 -2.18 7.60
C LEU A 382 22.07 -3.26 8.13
N GLU A 383 22.69 -3.03 9.28
CA GLU A 383 23.54 -4.03 9.93
C GLU A 383 22.72 -5.27 10.33
N TRP A 384 21.56 -5.08 10.97
CA TRP A 384 20.69 -6.19 11.35
C TRP A 384 20.15 -6.94 10.12
N GLN A 385 19.70 -6.24 9.07
CA GLN A 385 19.20 -6.83 7.84
C GLN A 385 20.29 -7.66 7.15
N SER A 386 21.51 -7.14 7.06
CA SER A 386 22.66 -7.86 6.51
C SER A 386 23.01 -9.10 7.34
N GLN A 387 23.04 -8.98 8.67
CA GLN A 387 23.24 -10.12 9.58
C GLN A 387 22.13 -11.17 9.44
N MET A 388 20.87 -10.76 9.24
CA MET A 388 19.73 -11.64 9.06
C MET A 388 19.85 -12.43 7.76
N VAL A 389 20.07 -11.74 6.63
CA VAL A 389 20.19 -12.35 5.31
C VAL A 389 21.37 -13.33 5.28
N THR A 390 22.55 -12.91 5.72
CA THR A 390 23.75 -13.77 5.74
C THR A 390 23.58 -15.00 6.64
N SER A 391 22.87 -14.87 7.76
CA SER A 391 22.64 -15.99 8.69
C SER A 391 21.65 -17.01 8.15
N LEU A 392 20.72 -16.60 7.26
CA LEU A 392 19.64 -17.44 6.75
C LEU A 392 19.92 -18.01 5.37
N GLU A 393 20.75 -17.36 4.55
CA GLU A 393 21.14 -17.84 3.22
C GLU A 393 21.82 -19.21 3.23
N HIS A 394 22.56 -19.53 4.31
CA HIS A 394 23.30 -20.80 4.42
C HIS A 394 22.94 -21.53 5.70
N TRP A 395 22.59 -22.81 5.57
CA TRP A 395 22.44 -23.70 6.72
C TRP A 395 23.81 -24.21 7.18
N PRO A 396 24.17 -24.11 8.48
CA PRO A 396 25.46 -24.60 8.95
C PRO A 396 25.46 -26.12 9.06
N ASN A 397 26.55 -26.72 8.57
CA ASN A 397 26.81 -28.15 8.71
C ASN A 397 27.44 -28.51 10.07
N GLU A 398 27.99 -27.53 10.80
CA GLU A 398 28.65 -27.70 12.10
C GLU A 398 28.05 -26.74 13.14
N SER A 399 27.92 -27.17 14.41
CA SER A 399 27.43 -26.37 15.56
C SER A 399 25.97 -25.86 15.53
N VAL A 400 25.03 -26.69 15.03
CA VAL A 400 23.58 -26.37 14.92
C VAL A 400 22.95 -25.75 16.18
N ARG A 401 23.38 -26.13 17.39
CA ARG A 401 22.81 -25.61 18.66
C ARG A 401 23.14 -24.14 18.92
N GLU A 402 24.40 -23.78 18.75
CA GLU A 402 24.88 -22.42 19.01
C GLU A 402 24.35 -21.47 17.94
N GLU A 403 24.32 -21.92 16.70
CA GLU A 403 23.74 -21.16 15.61
C GLU A 403 22.25 -20.89 15.81
N VAL A 404 21.44 -21.90 16.17
CA VAL A 404 20.00 -21.70 16.42
C VAL A 404 19.79 -20.67 17.52
N SER A 405 20.56 -20.73 18.60
CA SER A 405 20.51 -19.74 19.69
C SER A 405 20.91 -18.33 19.21
N ARG A 406 21.92 -18.24 18.32
CA ARG A 406 22.35 -16.97 17.71
C ARG A 406 21.27 -16.39 16.79
N ARG A 407 20.66 -17.20 15.93
CA ARG A 407 19.56 -16.81 15.02
C ARG A 407 18.37 -16.26 15.79
N ILE A 408 17.93 -16.93 16.86
CA ILE A 408 16.82 -16.42 17.68
C ILE A 408 17.19 -15.12 18.38
N SER A 409 18.43 -15.00 18.85
CA SER A 409 18.90 -13.75 19.46
C SER A 409 18.87 -12.60 18.45
N LEU A 410 19.21 -12.86 17.18
CA LEU A 410 19.04 -11.90 16.08
C LEU A 410 17.57 -11.59 15.78
N PHE A 411 16.68 -12.59 15.82
CA PHE A 411 15.25 -12.38 15.63
C PHE A 411 14.67 -11.49 16.74
N LEU A 412 15.01 -11.77 18.00
CA LEU A 412 14.60 -10.97 19.14
C LEU A 412 15.20 -9.55 19.09
N LYS A 413 16.44 -9.38 18.60
CA LYS A 413 17.03 -8.05 18.35
C LYS A 413 16.21 -7.24 17.35
N GLY A 414 15.79 -7.86 16.24
CA GLY A 414 14.93 -7.20 15.23
C GLY A 414 13.57 -6.81 15.79
N VAL A 415 12.94 -7.69 16.57
CA VAL A 415 11.66 -7.40 17.25
C VAL A 415 11.82 -6.24 18.25
N ARG A 416 12.88 -6.23 19.05
CA ARG A 416 13.17 -5.13 20.00
C ARG A 416 13.37 -3.80 19.27
N GLN A 417 14.09 -3.82 18.16
CA GLN A 417 14.30 -2.61 17.35
C GLN A 417 12.96 -2.09 16.80
N ALA A 418 12.13 -2.96 16.25
CA ALA A 418 10.80 -2.58 15.77
C ALA A 418 9.90 -2.05 16.91
N ASP A 419 9.91 -2.68 18.09
CA ASP A 419 9.10 -2.23 19.25
C ASP A 419 9.56 -0.86 19.76
N SER A 420 10.87 -0.64 19.87
CA SER A 420 11.43 0.67 20.23
C SER A 420 10.99 1.76 19.25
N LEU A 421 11.12 1.51 17.95
CA LEU A 421 10.73 2.44 16.90
C LEU A 421 9.23 2.73 16.90
N CYS A 422 8.39 1.69 16.97
CA CYS A 422 6.94 1.87 17.03
C CYS A 422 6.48 2.60 18.28
N ARG A 423 7.12 2.39 19.43
CA ARG A 423 6.82 3.13 20.66
C ARG A 423 7.21 4.60 20.55
N LEU A 424 8.37 4.89 19.99
CA LEU A 424 8.83 6.26 19.74
C LEU A 424 7.87 6.99 18.77
N LEU A 425 7.50 6.33 17.67
CA LEU A 425 6.51 6.85 16.72
C LEU A 425 5.19 7.18 17.41
N LYS A 426 4.63 6.20 18.13
CA LYS A 426 3.35 6.36 18.84
C LYS A 426 3.44 7.41 19.95
N SER A 427 4.57 7.55 20.64
CA SER A 427 4.75 8.56 21.70
C SER A 427 4.76 9.97 21.13
N ILE A 428 5.51 10.22 20.05
CA ILE A 428 5.62 11.54 19.43
C ILE A 428 4.28 11.94 18.82
N VAL A 429 3.73 11.06 17.99
CA VAL A 429 2.49 11.33 17.27
C VAL A 429 1.33 11.59 18.24
N ALA A 430 1.24 10.82 19.33
CA ALA A 430 0.23 11.05 20.34
C ALA A 430 0.55 12.28 21.21
N GLY A 431 1.83 12.55 21.52
CA GLY A 431 2.27 13.73 22.26
C GLY A 431 1.82 15.04 21.58
N HIS A 432 2.03 15.16 20.26
CA HIS A 432 1.57 16.32 19.50
C HIS A 432 0.04 16.49 19.49
N LEU A 433 -0.71 15.38 19.47
CA LEU A 433 -2.17 15.42 19.62
C LEU A 433 -2.59 15.90 21.02
N CYS A 434 -1.97 15.38 22.08
CA CYS A 434 -2.32 15.77 23.45
C CYS A 434 -1.97 17.24 23.77
N GLU A 435 -0.91 17.77 23.17
CA GLU A 435 -0.50 19.17 23.34
C GLU A 435 -1.16 20.13 22.35
N ASN A 436 -1.93 19.63 21.37
CA ASN A 436 -2.49 20.41 20.25
C ASN A 436 -1.43 21.26 19.53
N ARG A 437 -0.21 20.74 19.39
CA ARG A 437 0.89 21.42 18.70
C ARG A 437 1.07 20.85 17.29
N PRO A 438 1.23 21.71 16.26
CA PRO A 438 1.53 21.23 14.92
C PRO A 438 2.93 20.62 14.88
N ILE A 439 3.07 19.51 14.15
CA ILE A 439 4.36 18.86 13.90
C ILE A 439 5.13 19.67 12.86
N ALA A 440 6.39 20.00 13.14
CA ALA A 440 7.26 20.64 12.15
C ALA A 440 7.49 19.71 10.94
N ARG A 441 7.55 20.26 9.71
CA ARG A 441 7.70 19.47 8.47
C ARG A 441 8.93 18.54 8.50
N SER A 442 10.05 19.00 9.06
CA SER A 442 11.27 18.19 9.23
C SER A 442 11.07 17.00 10.17
N SER A 443 10.40 17.21 11.30
CA SER A 443 10.09 16.14 12.26
C SER A 443 9.07 15.16 11.68
N ALA A 444 8.10 15.64 10.89
CA ALA A 444 7.13 14.80 10.20
C ALA A 444 7.79 13.87 9.18
N ILE A 445 8.75 14.36 8.38
CA ILE A 445 9.50 13.52 7.42
C ILE A 445 10.30 12.42 8.15
N ASN A 446 10.96 12.75 9.26
CA ASN A 446 11.66 11.74 10.07
C ASN A 446 10.70 10.67 10.62
N VAL A 447 9.52 11.07 11.09
CA VAL A 447 8.46 10.13 11.55
C VAL A 447 8.03 9.22 10.40
N LEU A 448 7.87 9.76 9.18
CA LEU A 448 7.48 8.99 8.00
C LEU A 448 8.56 7.96 7.62
N HIS A 449 9.84 8.32 7.64
CA HIS A 449 10.92 7.36 7.42
C HIS A 449 11.02 6.28 8.49
N LEU A 450 10.78 6.63 9.75
CA LEU A 450 10.74 5.62 10.83
C LEU A 450 9.62 4.59 10.59
N ILE A 451 8.47 5.01 10.05
CA ILE A 451 7.40 4.09 9.62
C ILE A 451 7.89 3.18 8.48
N GLU A 452 8.59 3.74 7.49
CA GLU A 452 9.16 2.96 6.38
C GLU A 452 10.15 1.91 6.88
N ILE A 453 10.98 2.24 7.89
CA ILE A 453 11.94 1.29 8.49
C ILE A 453 11.20 0.16 9.21
N VAL A 454 10.19 0.47 10.03
CA VAL A 454 9.37 -0.55 10.72
C VAL A 454 8.76 -1.52 9.71
N MET A 455 8.20 -1.01 8.63
CA MET A 455 7.61 -1.85 7.58
C MET A 455 8.65 -2.61 6.78
N SER A 456 9.85 -2.07 6.63
CA SER A 456 10.98 -2.77 6.01
C SER A 456 11.46 -3.93 6.89
N ILE A 457 11.50 -3.76 8.23
CA ILE A 457 11.75 -4.85 9.19
C ILE A 457 10.68 -5.94 9.06
N LYS A 458 9.41 -5.54 8.93
CA LYS A 458 8.31 -6.49 8.70
C LYS A 458 8.51 -7.25 7.38
N LYS A 459 8.86 -6.56 6.29
CA LYS A 459 9.12 -7.16 4.96
C LYS A 459 10.28 -8.17 5.02
N THR A 460 11.37 -7.87 5.74
CA THR A 460 12.50 -8.80 5.87
C THR A 460 12.14 -10.05 6.67
N PHE A 461 11.34 -9.95 7.73
CA PHE A 461 10.83 -11.12 8.44
C PHE A 461 9.94 -11.99 7.55
N PHE A 462 9.11 -11.39 6.70
CA PHE A 462 8.24 -12.15 5.80
C PHE A 462 8.97 -12.78 4.62
N ALA A 463 10.03 -12.14 4.11
CA ALA A 463 10.83 -12.69 3.02
C ALA A 463 11.53 -14.00 3.41
N TRP A 464 11.85 -14.18 4.69
CA TRP A 464 12.54 -15.36 5.24
C TRP A 464 11.68 -16.14 6.24
N TRP A 465 10.36 -16.08 6.08
CA TRP A 465 9.42 -16.59 7.09
C TRP A 465 9.56 -18.10 7.31
N ASP A 466 9.84 -18.86 6.26
CA ASP A 466 9.95 -20.32 6.31
C ASP A 466 11.21 -20.75 7.10
N GLU A 467 12.34 -20.10 6.86
CA GLU A 467 13.60 -20.34 7.56
C GLU A 467 13.55 -19.89 9.04
N ILE A 468 12.80 -18.81 9.31
CA ILE A 468 12.50 -18.38 10.67
C ILE A 468 11.67 -19.45 11.39
N LEU A 469 10.63 -19.96 10.73
CA LEU A 469 9.74 -20.97 11.30
C LEU A 469 10.50 -22.26 11.63
N GLU A 470 11.38 -22.70 10.73
CA GLU A 470 12.27 -23.84 10.97
C GLU A 470 13.22 -23.58 12.15
N SER A 471 13.87 -22.42 12.19
CA SER A 471 14.80 -22.06 13.26
C SER A 471 14.10 -21.98 14.64
N CYS A 472 12.90 -21.40 14.70
CA CYS A 472 12.07 -21.37 15.90
C CYS A 472 11.67 -22.79 16.36
N GLN A 473 11.31 -23.67 15.42
CA GLN A 473 10.94 -25.04 15.73
C GLN A 473 12.11 -25.82 16.34
N GLN A 474 13.29 -25.73 15.72
CA GLN A 474 14.50 -26.39 16.23
C GLN A 474 14.91 -25.85 17.59
N ALA A 475 14.71 -24.56 17.84
CA ALA A 475 14.96 -23.96 19.14
C ALA A 475 14.07 -24.52 20.25
N VAL A 476 12.76 -24.58 19.98
CA VAL A 476 11.78 -25.13 20.92
C VAL A 476 12.12 -26.58 21.25
N GLN A 477 12.55 -27.37 20.25
CA GLN A 477 13.00 -28.74 20.46
C GLN A 477 14.28 -28.82 21.32
N GLN A 478 15.26 -27.95 21.08
CA GLN A 478 16.51 -27.92 21.87
C GLN A 478 16.22 -27.54 23.33
N TRP A 479 15.42 -26.50 23.55
CA TRP A 479 15.07 -26.01 24.87
C TRP A 479 14.13 -26.95 25.63
N SER A 480 13.16 -27.58 24.98
CA SER A 480 12.31 -28.60 25.60
C SER A 480 13.14 -29.79 26.06
N SER A 481 14.11 -30.24 25.25
CA SER A 481 15.03 -31.31 25.63
C SER A 481 15.88 -30.93 26.85
N HIS A 482 16.32 -29.66 26.93
CA HIS A 482 17.11 -29.18 28.05
C HIS A 482 16.28 -29.08 29.34
N LEU A 483 15.07 -28.51 29.27
CA LEU A 483 14.13 -28.49 30.39
C LEU A 483 13.79 -29.90 30.88
N LEU A 484 13.56 -30.85 29.96
CA LEU A 484 13.33 -32.25 30.30
C LEU A 484 14.49 -32.85 31.10
N THR A 485 15.75 -32.54 30.75
CA THR A 485 16.91 -33.02 31.53
C THR A 485 17.03 -32.40 32.92
N LEU A 486 16.65 -31.14 33.09
CA LEU A 486 16.67 -30.48 34.40
C LEU A 486 15.58 -31.07 35.31
N VAL A 487 14.37 -31.25 34.76
CA VAL A 487 13.24 -31.86 35.46
C VAL A 487 13.52 -33.33 35.80
N SER A 488 14.10 -34.11 34.88
CA SER A 488 14.40 -35.53 35.14
C SER A 488 15.47 -35.72 36.21
N LYS A 489 16.54 -34.91 36.20
CA LYS A 489 17.58 -34.92 37.24
C LYS A 489 17.01 -34.72 38.65
N ILE A 490 16.08 -33.80 38.82
CA ILE A 490 15.48 -33.48 40.13
C ILE A 490 14.46 -34.52 40.55
N LYS A 491 13.70 -35.07 39.60
CA LYS A 491 12.81 -36.18 39.88
C LYS A 491 13.57 -37.42 40.35
N ASP A 492 14.72 -37.71 39.75
CA ASP A 492 15.55 -38.85 40.13
C ASP A 492 16.27 -38.62 41.46
N SER A 493 16.66 -37.38 41.80
CA SER A 493 17.16 -37.06 43.14
C SER A 493 16.08 -37.14 44.22
N LEU A 494 14.82 -36.81 43.90
CA LEU A 494 13.69 -36.96 44.83
C LEU A 494 13.28 -38.42 45.05
N ARG A 495 13.60 -39.33 44.11
CA ARG A 495 13.33 -40.77 44.22
C ARG A 495 14.36 -41.55 45.03
N SER A 496 15.56 -41.00 45.23
CA SER A 496 16.64 -41.66 45.97
C SER A 496 16.50 -41.54 47.50
N TYR A 497 15.54 -40.74 47.99
CA TYR A 497 15.20 -40.67 49.41
C TYR A 497 14.43 -41.92 49.87
N SER A 498 14.90 -42.55 50.96
CA SER A 498 14.48 -43.88 51.40
C SER A 498 13.07 -43.99 52.00
N GLU A 499 12.42 -42.86 52.33
CA GLU A 499 11.01 -42.81 52.72
C GLU A 499 10.31 -41.64 51.98
N PRO A 500 9.55 -41.90 50.89
CA PRO A 500 8.84 -40.84 50.21
C PRO A 500 7.68 -40.36 51.10
N SER A 501 7.77 -39.14 51.61
CA SER A 501 6.62 -38.48 52.24
C SER A 501 5.51 -38.30 51.20
N TYR A 502 4.26 -38.15 51.65
CA TYR A 502 3.17 -37.78 50.74
C TYR A 502 3.48 -36.49 49.95
N GLU A 503 4.35 -35.62 50.47
CA GLU A 503 4.79 -34.39 49.78
C GLU A 503 5.72 -34.67 48.61
N THR A 504 6.67 -35.61 48.74
CA THR A 504 7.56 -35.97 47.63
C THR A 504 6.79 -36.70 46.53
N MET A 505 5.77 -37.48 46.89
CA MET A 505 4.88 -38.14 45.92
C MET A 505 4.04 -37.14 45.12
N ASP A 506 3.46 -36.13 45.78
CA ASP A 506 2.72 -35.06 45.10
C ASP A 506 3.64 -34.26 44.16
N VAL A 507 4.85 -33.91 44.60
CA VAL A 507 5.85 -33.20 43.77
C VAL A 507 6.34 -34.05 42.59
N ILE A 508 6.55 -35.36 42.76
CA ILE A 508 6.90 -36.27 41.66
C ILE A 508 5.75 -36.39 40.64
N SER A 509 4.49 -36.36 41.11
CA SER A 509 3.32 -36.37 40.24
C SER A 509 3.22 -35.08 39.41
N MET A 510 3.52 -33.92 40.02
CA MET A 510 3.62 -32.63 39.35
C MET A 510 4.70 -32.66 38.25
N PHE A 511 5.93 -33.08 38.57
CA PHE A 511 6.99 -33.18 37.56
C PHE A 511 6.67 -34.17 36.43
N ARG A 512 5.84 -35.19 36.67
CA ARG A 512 5.34 -36.08 35.62
C ARG A 512 4.43 -35.35 34.63
N VAL A 513 3.61 -34.40 35.09
CA VAL A 513 2.80 -33.55 34.20
C VAL A 513 3.69 -32.64 33.37
N ALA A 514 4.72 -32.02 33.97
CA ALA A 514 5.69 -31.22 33.23
C ALA A 514 6.42 -32.05 32.17
N GLU A 515 6.86 -33.27 32.48
CA GLU A 515 7.45 -34.18 31.50
C GLU A 515 6.50 -34.52 30.35
N ASN A 516 5.22 -34.80 30.65
CA ASN A 516 4.23 -35.12 29.63
C ASN A 516 3.93 -33.92 28.73
N ALA A 517 3.83 -32.71 29.30
CA ALA A 517 3.62 -31.48 28.55
C ALA A 517 4.82 -31.16 27.63
N LEU A 518 6.05 -31.34 28.11
CA LEU A 518 7.28 -31.13 27.33
C LEU A 518 7.56 -32.24 26.30
N CYS A 519 7.04 -33.45 26.50
CA CYS A 519 7.12 -34.54 25.52
C CYS A 519 6.04 -34.46 24.43
N GLY A 520 5.00 -33.65 24.64
CA GLY A 520 3.96 -33.36 23.64
C GLY A 520 4.35 -32.19 22.73
N ALA A 521 3.40 -31.74 21.91
CA ALA A 521 3.56 -30.51 21.14
C ALA A 521 3.57 -29.28 22.08
N VAL A 522 4.67 -28.55 22.08
CA VAL A 522 4.95 -27.41 22.95
C VAL A 522 4.20 -26.17 22.45
N THR A 523 3.00 -25.97 22.97
CA THR A 523 2.17 -24.77 22.78
C THR A 523 2.33 -23.80 23.95
N VAL A 524 1.86 -22.56 23.77
CA VAL A 524 1.78 -21.56 24.84
C VAL A 524 1.00 -22.10 26.05
N ASP A 525 -0.10 -22.80 25.80
CA ASP A 525 -0.91 -23.43 26.84
C ASP A 525 -0.12 -24.54 27.57
N SER A 526 0.68 -25.35 26.84
CA SER A 526 1.54 -26.37 27.47
C SER A 526 2.69 -25.78 28.28
N LEU A 527 3.25 -24.64 27.85
CA LEU A 527 4.28 -23.91 28.60
C LEU A 527 3.70 -23.27 29.87
N PHE A 528 2.47 -22.76 29.79
CA PHE A 528 1.74 -22.32 30.98
C PHE A 528 1.49 -23.46 31.97
N ILE A 529 1.16 -24.67 31.50
CA ILE A 529 1.05 -25.85 32.37
C ILE A 529 2.39 -26.14 33.04
N VAL A 530 3.51 -26.08 32.30
CA VAL A 530 4.85 -26.28 32.88
C VAL A 530 5.16 -25.22 33.93
N GLU A 531 4.92 -23.94 33.65
CA GLU A 531 5.12 -22.83 34.61
C GLU A 531 4.24 -23.02 35.86
N LEU A 532 2.95 -23.33 35.68
CA LEU A 532 2.03 -23.60 36.77
C LEU A 532 2.50 -24.79 37.61
N VAL A 533 2.91 -25.88 36.98
CA VAL A 533 3.40 -27.09 37.66
C VAL A 533 4.68 -26.80 38.45
N LEU A 534 5.58 -25.96 37.94
CA LEU A 534 6.82 -25.57 38.61
C LEU A 534 6.57 -24.60 39.78
N ASP A 535 5.65 -23.66 39.63
CA ASP A 535 5.14 -22.80 40.70
C ASP A 535 4.47 -23.64 41.79
N MET A 536 3.65 -24.61 41.37
CA MET A 536 3.06 -25.58 42.28
C MET A 536 4.16 -26.42 42.93
N ALA A 537 5.21 -26.86 42.25
CA ALA A 537 6.26 -27.67 42.88
C ALA A 537 7.15 -26.92 43.91
N HIS A 538 6.99 -25.60 44.11
CA HIS A 538 7.94 -24.74 44.83
C HIS A 538 9.38 -24.92 44.32
N HIS A 539 9.58 -24.77 43.01
CA HIS A 539 10.90 -24.84 42.38
C HIS A 539 11.96 -24.01 43.13
N THR A 540 11.59 -22.87 43.75
CA THR A 540 12.47 -21.99 44.53
C THR A 540 13.16 -22.62 45.76
N LYS A 541 12.69 -23.76 46.27
CA LYS A 541 13.34 -24.50 47.37
C LYS A 541 14.06 -25.77 46.91
N LEU A 542 13.73 -26.27 45.71
CA LEU A 542 14.22 -27.55 45.18
C LEU A 542 15.38 -27.37 44.20
N PHE A 543 15.40 -26.25 43.47
CA PHE A 543 16.43 -25.93 42.50
C PHE A 543 17.50 -25.03 43.13
N SER A 544 18.74 -25.16 42.65
CA SER A 544 19.79 -24.17 42.95
C SER A 544 19.41 -22.80 42.39
N SER A 545 19.92 -21.72 42.97
CA SER A 545 19.69 -20.35 42.49
C SER A 545 20.19 -20.11 41.06
N THR A 546 21.13 -20.92 40.58
CA THR A 546 21.60 -20.96 39.18
C THR A 546 20.56 -21.59 38.26
N ASP A 547 20.07 -22.78 38.62
CA ASP A 547 19.17 -23.59 37.81
C ASP A 547 17.79 -22.92 37.69
N LEU A 548 17.39 -22.14 38.72
CA LEU A 548 16.19 -21.30 38.68
C LEU A 548 16.27 -20.22 37.61
N LYS A 549 17.39 -19.50 37.52
CA LYS A 549 17.59 -18.44 36.53
C LYS A 549 17.64 -19.02 35.12
N GLU A 550 18.34 -20.15 34.95
CA GLU A 550 18.39 -20.86 33.66
C GLU A 550 16.99 -21.32 33.24
N LEU A 551 16.20 -21.89 34.15
CA LEU A 551 14.84 -22.35 33.86
C LEU A 551 13.90 -21.20 33.49
N GLU A 552 13.93 -20.09 34.23
CA GLU A 552 13.13 -18.89 33.93
C GLU A 552 13.50 -18.29 32.56
N GLU A 553 14.80 -18.23 32.24
CA GLU A 553 15.28 -17.73 30.95
C GLU A 553 14.83 -18.62 29.78
N ILE A 554 14.95 -19.94 29.93
CA ILE A 554 14.54 -20.88 28.88
C ILE A 554 13.03 -20.79 28.63
N ILE A 555 12.21 -20.77 29.69
CA ILE A 555 10.75 -20.66 29.55
C ILE A 555 10.36 -19.33 28.90
N SER A 556 11.00 -18.21 29.30
CA SER A 556 10.75 -16.89 28.69
C SER A 556 11.09 -16.86 27.20
N ARG A 557 12.23 -17.45 26.82
CA ARG A 557 12.65 -17.56 25.41
C ARG A 557 11.70 -18.47 24.63
N MET A 558 11.28 -19.60 25.19
CA MET A 558 10.31 -20.53 24.56
C MET A 558 8.94 -19.89 24.35
N ASN A 559 8.44 -19.12 25.32
CA ASN A 559 7.18 -18.37 25.17
C ASN A 559 7.30 -17.35 24.02
N SER A 560 8.41 -16.61 23.96
CA SER A 560 8.65 -15.61 22.91
C SER A 560 8.76 -16.24 21.51
N THR A 561 9.37 -17.42 21.37
CA THR A 561 9.44 -18.12 20.08
C THR A 561 8.13 -18.78 19.68
N CYS A 562 7.35 -19.30 20.63
CA CYS A 562 6.03 -19.87 20.34
C CYS A 562 5.02 -18.80 19.87
N ASP A 563 5.11 -17.58 20.42
CA ASP A 563 4.26 -16.45 20.06
C ASP A 563 4.87 -15.50 19.03
N PHE A 564 5.98 -15.87 18.40
CA PHE A 564 6.79 -14.97 17.57
C PHE A 564 5.98 -14.25 16.48
N GLY A 565 5.11 -14.96 15.77
CA GLY A 565 4.23 -14.36 14.76
C GLY A 565 3.27 -13.31 15.32
N ARG A 566 2.68 -13.56 16.49
CA ARG A 566 1.78 -12.60 17.17
C ARG A 566 2.56 -11.38 17.64
N ILE A 567 3.80 -11.57 18.09
CA ILE A 567 4.67 -10.49 18.53
C ILE A 567 5.01 -9.57 17.34
N ILE A 568 5.42 -10.12 16.19
CA ILE A 568 5.69 -9.32 14.98
C ILE A 568 4.43 -8.58 14.51
N ALA A 569 3.29 -9.27 14.47
CA ALA A 569 2.00 -8.67 14.09
C ALA A 569 1.71 -7.39 14.87
N ARG A 570 1.91 -7.47 16.19
CA ARG A 570 1.59 -6.42 17.15
C ARG A 570 2.61 -5.30 17.12
N VAL A 571 3.88 -5.65 17.07
CA VAL A 571 4.99 -4.69 17.12
C VAL A 571 5.01 -3.84 15.86
N CYS A 572 4.90 -4.46 14.69
CA CYS A 572 4.92 -3.76 13.40
C CYS A 572 3.52 -3.29 12.94
N ASP A 573 2.59 -3.06 13.87
CA ASP A 573 1.26 -2.57 13.53
C ASP A 573 1.24 -1.03 13.41
N CYS A 574 1.07 -0.58 12.16
CA CYS A 574 0.94 0.83 11.78
C CYS A 574 -0.53 1.29 11.63
N SER A 575 -1.50 0.53 12.14
CA SER A 575 -2.93 0.86 12.18
C SER A 575 -3.24 2.27 12.73
N PHE A 576 -2.38 2.80 13.60
CA PHE A 576 -2.54 4.15 14.16
C PHE A 576 -2.61 5.25 13.09
N LEU A 577 -2.05 5.04 11.89
CA LEU A 577 -2.10 6.00 10.78
C LEU A 577 -3.51 6.41 10.36
N PHE A 578 -4.52 5.56 10.63
CA PHE A 578 -5.92 5.88 10.37
C PHE A 578 -6.34 7.22 10.99
N TRP A 579 -5.97 7.45 12.26
CA TRP A 579 -6.31 8.67 12.99
C TRP A 579 -5.41 9.87 12.65
N HIS A 580 -4.37 9.67 11.82
CA HIS A 580 -3.39 10.68 11.44
C HIS A 580 -3.35 10.93 9.94
N ARG A 581 -4.53 11.10 9.31
CA ARG A 581 -4.65 11.34 7.85
C ARG A 581 -3.82 12.53 7.34
N ALA A 582 -3.56 13.53 8.18
CA ALA A 582 -2.68 14.67 7.85
C ALA A 582 -1.22 14.27 7.58
N LEU A 583 -0.71 13.21 8.22
CA LEU A 583 0.63 12.68 7.96
C LEU A 583 0.69 12.02 6.58
N ILE A 584 -0.39 11.36 6.14
CA ILE A 584 -0.50 10.75 4.82
C ILE A 584 -0.40 11.83 3.73
N SER A 585 -1.10 12.96 3.91
CA SER A 585 -1.00 14.11 2.98
C SER A 585 0.41 14.68 2.93
N THR A 586 1.04 14.87 4.09
CA THR A 586 2.41 15.40 4.18
C THR A 586 3.42 14.49 3.48
N TYR A 587 3.27 13.18 3.59
CA TYR A 587 4.12 12.21 2.89
C TYR A 587 4.01 12.35 1.38
N PHE A 588 2.79 12.35 0.84
CA PHE A 588 2.59 12.47 -0.61
C PHE A 588 3.13 13.81 -1.17
N GLU A 589 3.09 14.88 -0.37
CA GLU A 589 3.73 16.14 -0.74
C GLU A 589 5.27 16.08 -0.75
N SER A 590 5.89 15.32 0.17
CA SER A 590 7.35 15.28 0.31
C SER A 590 8.04 14.29 -0.64
N LEU A 591 7.31 13.33 -1.22
CA LEU A 591 7.87 12.28 -2.08
C LEU A 591 8.73 12.78 -3.27
N LEU A 592 8.44 13.95 -3.82
CA LEU A 592 9.23 14.53 -4.93
C LEU A 592 10.55 15.17 -4.46
N GLU A 593 10.61 15.62 -3.21
CA GLU A 593 11.77 16.28 -2.60
C GLU A 593 12.69 15.30 -1.87
N ASP A 594 12.14 14.14 -1.49
CA ASP A 594 12.77 13.17 -0.60
C ASP A 594 13.34 11.95 -1.34
N PHE A 595 14.66 11.87 -1.41
CA PHE A 595 15.41 10.81 -2.10
C PHE A 595 15.46 9.47 -1.34
N SER A 596 15.17 9.51 -0.03
CA SER A 596 15.24 8.36 0.88
C SER A 596 13.93 7.57 0.95
N ALA A 597 12.82 8.14 0.48
CA ALA A 597 11.50 7.55 0.62
C ALA A 597 11.40 6.15 0.00
N ASN A 598 10.74 5.25 0.72
CA ASN A 598 10.41 3.89 0.29
C ASN A 598 8.88 3.74 0.21
N VAL A 599 8.34 4.05 -0.97
CA VAL A 599 6.91 4.06 -1.26
C VAL A 599 6.25 2.72 -0.96
N GLU A 600 6.90 1.60 -1.29
CA GLU A 600 6.36 0.25 -1.04
C GLU A 600 6.09 0.01 0.45
N SER A 601 7.07 0.33 1.29
CA SER A 601 6.97 0.14 2.74
C SER A 601 5.90 1.05 3.36
N PHE A 602 5.74 2.27 2.85
CA PHE A 602 4.68 3.16 3.33
C PHE A 602 3.27 2.68 2.92
N PHE A 603 3.08 2.22 1.67
CA PHE A 603 1.80 1.64 1.25
C PHE A 603 1.48 0.34 2.00
N ALA A 604 2.49 -0.46 2.37
CA ALA A 604 2.30 -1.59 3.27
C ALA A 604 1.76 -1.14 4.66
N ALA A 605 2.19 0.01 5.19
CA ALA A 605 1.64 0.57 6.42
C ALA A 605 0.16 0.98 6.27
N LEU A 606 -0.22 1.51 5.10
CA LEU A 606 -1.61 1.84 4.77
C LEU A 606 -2.48 0.58 4.64
N ASN A 607 -1.92 -0.53 4.16
CA ASN A 607 -2.63 -1.81 4.11
C ASN A 607 -2.89 -2.38 5.51
N ASP A 608 -2.06 -2.09 6.52
CA ASP A 608 -2.33 -2.48 7.90
C ASP A 608 -3.59 -1.79 8.46
N VAL A 609 -3.83 -0.53 8.06
CA VAL A 609 -5.08 0.17 8.35
C VAL A 609 -6.28 -0.54 7.68
N GLY A 610 -6.13 -0.93 6.42
CA GLY A 610 -7.14 -1.72 5.71
C GLY A 610 -7.42 -3.07 6.39
N ASN A 611 -6.39 -3.73 6.91
CA ASN A 611 -6.51 -5.00 7.62
C ASN A 611 -7.22 -4.86 8.97
N MET A 612 -6.94 -3.79 9.72
CA MET A 612 -7.71 -3.46 10.92
C MET A 612 -9.21 -3.33 10.58
N ILE A 613 -9.56 -2.59 9.53
CA ILE A 613 -10.96 -2.40 9.11
C ILE A 613 -11.59 -3.74 8.66
N LYS A 614 -10.87 -4.57 7.89
CA LYS A 614 -11.35 -5.91 7.45
C LYS A 614 -11.69 -6.82 8.64
N MET A 615 -10.93 -6.74 9.73
CA MET A 615 -11.12 -7.56 10.94
C MET A 615 -12.23 -7.07 11.88
N CYS A 616 -12.69 -5.82 11.71
CA CYS A 616 -13.76 -5.25 12.53
C CYS A 616 -15.15 -5.83 12.18
N SER A 617 -16.04 -5.89 13.17
CA SER A 617 -17.44 -6.28 12.99
C SER A 617 -18.36 -5.07 12.75
N HIS A 618 -17.84 -4.00 12.15
CA HIS A 618 -18.63 -2.80 11.90
C HIS A 618 -19.70 -3.08 10.82
N PRO A 619 -20.97 -2.65 10.99
CA PRO A 619 -22.03 -2.89 10.02
C PRO A 619 -21.71 -2.33 8.62
N GLN A 620 -20.99 -1.21 8.55
CA GLN A 620 -20.58 -0.54 7.31
C GLN A 620 -19.11 -0.82 6.91
N ARG A 621 -18.53 -1.93 7.33
CA ARG A 621 -17.11 -2.27 7.12
C ARG A 621 -16.64 -2.16 5.66
N GLU A 622 -17.40 -2.70 4.72
CA GLU A 622 -17.01 -2.69 3.30
C GLU A 622 -17.03 -1.27 2.72
N VAL A 623 -18.02 -0.47 3.14
CA VAL A 623 -18.15 0.94 2.74
C VAL A 623 -16.98 1.74 3.31
N LEU A 624 -16.67 1.60 4.60
CA LEU A 624 -15.55 2.29 5.25
C LEU A 624 -14.20 1.95 4.61
N LEU A 625 -13.98 0.67 4.29
CA LEU A 625 -12.76 0.22 3.61
C LEU A 625 -12.65 0.84 2.21
N SER A 626 -13.72 0.79 1.43
CA SER A 626 -13.75 1.35 0.07
C SER A 626 -13.56 2.87 0.08
N HIS A 627 -14.15 3.55 1.07
CA HIS A 627 -14.03 4.99 1.26
C HIS A 627 -12.59 5.38 1.60
N PHE A 628 -11.98 4.70 2.59
CA PHE A 628 -10.59 4.94 2.97
C PHE A 628 -9.62 4.70 1.79
N GLN A 629 -9.81 3.61 1.04
CA GLN A 629 -8.99 3.30 -0.14
C GLN A 629 -9.15 4.36 -1.23
N THR A 630 -10.40 4.74 -1.54
CA THR A 630 -10.71 5.75 -2.56
C THR A 630 -10.16 7.12 -2.17
N ASP A 631 -10.28 7.53 -0.92
CA ASP A 631 -9.77 8.81 -0.42
C ASP A 631 -8.25 8.87 -0.45
N THR A 632 -7.60 7.80 0.03
CA THR A 632 -6.14 7.67 -0.03
C THR A 632 -5.65 7.70 -1.46
N ARG A 633 -6.36 7.02 -2.37
CA ARG A 633 -6.07 7.03 -3.81
C ARG A 633 -6.22 8.42 -4.43
N LYS A 634 -7.31 9.13 -4.15
CA LYS A 634 -7.53 10.51 -4.61
C LYS A 634 -6.47 11.48 -4.09
N LEU A 635 -6.08 11.34 -2.83
CA LEU A 635 -5.04 12.16 -2.22
C LEU A 635 -3.68 11.89 -2.86
N PHE A 636 -3.34 10.62 -3.10
CA PHE A 636 -2.13 10.21 -3.80
C PHE A 636 -2.09 10.75 -5.25
N GLU A 637 -3.21 10.66 -5.98
CA GLU A 637 -3.29 11.19 -7.34
C GLU A 637 -3.12 12.71 -7.38
N LYS A 638 -3.80 13.43 -6.48
CA LYS A 638 -3.78 14.89 -6.43
C LYS A 638 -2.42 15.44 -5.98
N GLU A 639 -1.89 14.95 -4.87
CA GLU A 639 -0.71 15.55 -4.24
C GLU A 639 0.61 15.05 -4.80
N PHE A 640 0.68 13.80 -5.27
CA PHE A 640 1.91 13.21 -5.80
C PHE A 640 1.84 13.01 -7.32
N MET A 641 0.90 12.21 -7.84
CA MET A 641 0.93 11.77 -9.25
C MET A 641 0.83 12.96 -10.23
N MET A 642 -0.06 13.92 -9.99
CA MET A 642 -0.17 15.10 -10.85
C MET A 642 1.12 15.93 -10.90
N LYS A 643 1.83 16.03 -9.77
CA LYS A 643 3.12 16.74 -9.70
C LYS A 643 4.22 15.92 -10.39
N LEU A 644 4.23 14.60 -10.22
CA LEU A 644 5.14 13.67 -10.90
C LEU A 644 4.97 13.73 -12.43
N TYR A 645 3.73 13.65 -12.92
CA TYR A 645 3.42 13.75 -14.35
C TYR A 645 3.93 15.06 -14.95
N SER A 646 3.67 16.18 -14.28
CA SER A 646 4.16 17.50 -14.69
C SER A 646 5.69 17.55 -14.68
N ALA A 647 6.35 16.99 -13.66
CA ALA A 647 7.81 16.97 -13.58
C ALA A 647 8.46 16.15 -14.70
N VAL A 648 7.96 14.94 -14.96
CA VAL A 648 8.44 14.07 -16.06
C VAL A 648 8.17 14.72 -17.42
N GLU A 649 6.98 15.26 -17.64
CA GLU A 649 6.63 15.93 -18.90
C GLU A 649 7.50 17.19 -19.13
N ASN A 650 7.72 18.01 -18.11
CA ASN A 650 8.58 19.18 -18.18
C ASN A 650 10.02 18.77 -18.46
N ASP A 651 10.56 17.75 -17.79
CA ASP A 651 11.90 17.25 -18.07
C ASP A 651 12.05 16.70 -19.51
N LEU A 652 11.05 15.99 -20.04
CA LEU A 652 11.04 15.54 -21.43
C LEU A 652 11.03 16.73 -22.40
N ARG A 653 10.24 17.77 -22.12
CA ARG A 653 10.22 19.03 -22.87
C ARG A 653 11.58 19.75 -22.80
N PHE A 654 12.17 19.85 -21.62
CA PHE A 654 13.48 20.46 -21.44
C PHE A 654 14.57 19.66 -22.17
N SER A 655 14.52 18.34 -22.14
CA SER A 655 15.46 17.46 -22.83
C SER A 655 15.35 17.63 -24.35
N LEU A 656 14.14 17.83 -24.89
CA LEU A 656 13.93 18.15 -26.31
C LEU A 656 14.51 19.52 -26.71
N HIS A 657 14.42 20.51 -25.82
CA HIS A 657 14.96 21.85 -26.06
C HIS A 657 16.41 22.04 -25.58
N SER A 658 17.05 21.03 -24.99
CA SER A 658 18.43 21.08 -24.52
C SER A 658 19.42 21.27 -25.66
N SER A 659 19.11 20.75 -26.85
CA SER A 659 19.87 20.98 -28.09
C SER A 659 19.81 22.42 -28.61
N LEU A 660 18.93 23.28 -28.07
CA LEU A 660 18.75 24.68 -28.47
C LEU A 660 19.29 25.68 -27.43
N ARG A 661 19.70 25.24 -26.23
CA ARG A 661 20.17 26.12 -25.15
C ARG A 661 21.68 26.03 -24.95
N VAL A 662 22.41 26.93 -25.61
CA VAL A 662 23.78 27.32 -25.24
C VAL A 662 23.66 28.41 -24.17
N GLY A 663 23.92 28.06 -22.90
CA GLY A 663 24.10 29.02 -21.81
C GLY A 663 22.89 29.31 -20.93
N ALA A 664 22.72 28.54 -19.85
CA ALA A 664 22.13 28.99 -18.60
C ALA A 664 22.58 28.05 -17.47
N GLY A 665 23.55 28.51 -16.68
CA GLY A 665 24.14 27.79 -15.56
C GLY A 665 23.21 27.74 -14.34
N GLU A 666 22.33 26.76 -14.31
CA GLU A 666 22.04 26.07 -13.06
C GLU A 666 22.85 24.78 -13.09
N SER A 667 23.63 24.55 -12.04
CA SER A 667 24.60 23.45 -11.89
C SER A 667 24.00 22.13 -12.38
N SER A 668 24.59 21.54 -13.44
CA SER A 668 24.17 20.26 -14.01
C SER A 668 23.95 19.16 -12.95
N ALA A 669 24.74 19.19 -11.87
CA ALA A 669 24.66 18.25 -10.77
C ALA A 669 23.30 18.21 -10.02
N SER A 670 22.62 19.34 -9.79
CA SER A 670 21.32 19.32 -9.06
C SER A 670 20.19 18.78 -9.91
N ARG A 671 20.28 18.98 -11.24
CA ARG A 671 19.33 18.42 -12.21
C ARG A 671 19.55 16.92 -12.40
N ASP A 672 20.80 16.48 -12.47
CA ASP A 672 21.12 15.05 -12.57
C ASP A 672 20.60 14.26 -11.36
N ILE A 673 20.71 14.82 -10.15
CA ILE A 673 20.16 14.23 -8.92
C ILE A 673 18.62 14.12 -8.96
N SER A 674 17.95 15.17 -9.46
CA SER A 674 16.48 15.17 -9.61
C SER A 674 16.00 14.14 -10.65
N VAL A 675 16.76 13.97 -11.74
CA VAL A 675 16.47 12.97 -12.78
C VAL A 675 16.66 11.54 -12.25
N LEU A 676 17.73 11.29 -11.50
CA LEU A 676 17.97 9.99 -10.87
C LEU A 676 16.85 9.61 -9.88
N HIS A 677 16.31 10.59 -9.15
CA HIS A 677 15.17 10.38 -8.27
C HIS A 677 13.89 10.04 -9.02
N LEU A 678 13.59 10.78 -10.10
CA LEU A 678 12.46 10.46 -10.97
C LEU A 678 12.60 9.06 -11.58
N MET A 679 13.80 8.65 -11.97
CA MET A 679 14.06 7.29 -12.42
C MET A 679 13.80 6.25 -11.32
N LYS A 680 14.28 6.50 -10.09
CA LYS A 680 14.04 5.63 -8.93
C LYS A 680 12.55 5.48 -8.65
N LEU A 681 11.78 6.57 -8.68
CA LEU A 681 10.33 6.56 -8.47
C LEU A 681 9.55 5.82 -9.57
N LEU A 682 10.02 5.88 -10.83
CA LEU A 682 9.41 5.17 -11.96
C LEU A 682 9.83 3.69 -12.05
N GLN A 683 10.87 3.29 -11.32
CA GLN A 683 11.34 1.90 -11.24
C GLN A 683 10.82 1.15 -10.00
N VAL A 684 9.97 1.78 -9.20
CA VAL A 684 9.32 1.13 -8.04
C VAL A 684 8.45 -0.04 -8.53
N GLU A 685 8.51 -1.17 -7.83
CA GLU A 685 7.69 -2.34 -8.17
C GLU A 685 6.20 -2.05 -7.92
N PRO A 686 5.27 -2.70 -8.64
CA PRO A 686 3.85 -2.54 -8.39
C PRO A 686 3.50 -2.89 -6.95
N PHE A 687 2.87 -1.96 -6.24
CA PHE A 687 2.44 -2.13 -4.85
C PHE A 687 0.92 -2.12 -4.75
N SER A 688 0.36 -2.72 -3.71
CA SER A 688 -1.08 -2.81 -3.51
C SER A 688 -1.60 -1.79 -2.51
N LEU A 689 -2.81 -1.29 -2.75
CA LEU A 689 -3.65 -0.60 -1.78
C LEU A 689 -4.93 -1.43 -1.62
N GLY A 690 -4.96 -2.29 -0.60
CA GLY A 690 -5.99 -3.30 -0.45
C GLY A 690 -5.99 -4.31 -1.60
N ASP A 691 -7.03 -4.28 -2.42
CA ASP A 691 -7.21 -5.21 -3.53
C ASP A 691 -6.83 -4.56 -4.89
N GLU A 692 -6.53 -3.26 -4.91
CA GLU A 692 -6.05 -2.55 -6.10
C GLU A 692 -4.51 -2.58 -6.19
N VAL A 693 -3.98 -2.85 -7.39
CA VAL A 693 -2.55 -2.78 -7.68
C VAL A 693 -2.22 -1.46 -8.38
N ILE A 694 -1.26 -0.72 -7.83
CA ILE A 694 -0.81 0.57 -8.33
C ILE A 694 0.57 0.38 -8.94
N ASP A 695 0.66 0.61 -10.25
CA ASP A 695 1.92 0.68 -10.98
C ASP A 695 2.15 2.14 -11.43
N ILE A 696 3.09 2.82 -10.78
CA ILE A 696 3.44 4.23 -11.07
C ILE A 696 3.92 4.38 -12.51
N LYS A 697 4.71 3.42 -13.00
CA LYS A 697 5.24 3.45 -14.36
C LYS A 697 4.10 3.39 -15.36
N ARG A 698 3.20 2.42 -15.20
CA ARG A 698 2.06 2.24 -16.11
C ARG A 698 1.10 3.44 -16.09
N LEU A 699 0.83 4.00 -14.92
CA LEU A 699 -0.01 5.19 -14.79
C LEU A 699 0.61 6.41 -15.48
N THR A 700 1.94 6.57 -15.37
CA THR A 700 2.68 7.63 -16.07
C THR A 700 2.66 7.44 -17.58
N GLU A 701 2.82 6.21 -18.06
CA GLU A 701 2.69 5.88 -19.49
C GLU A 701 1.30 6.27 -20.02
N LEU A 702 0.23 5.85 -19.34
CA LEU A 702 -1.15 6.17 -19.74
C LEU A 702 -1.44 7.67 -19.74
N TYR A 703 -0.92 8.41 -18.75
CA TYR A 703 -1.07 9.87 -18.71
C TYR A 703 -0.36 10.53 -19.90
N LEU A 704 0.91 10.17 -20.16
CA LEU A 704 1.69 10.73 -21.25
C LEU A 704 1.09 10.35 -22.61
N GLU A 705 0.63 9.12 -22.79
CA GLU A 705 -0.08 8.67 -24.00
C GLU A 705 -1.33 9.53 -24.25
N ARG A 706 -2.17 9.72 -23.22
CA ARG A 706 -3.38 10.53 -23.32
C ARG A 706 -3.05 12.01 -23.59
N SER A 707 -2.05 12.56 -22.91
CA SER A 707 -1.60 13.94 -23.10
C SER A 707 -1.06 14.15 -24.52
N PHE A 708 -0.12 13.31 -24.96
CA PHE A 708 0.48 13.39 -26.30
C PHE A 708 -0.56 13.16 -27.39
N TYR A 709 -1.50 12.23 -27.21
CA TYR A 709 -2.60 12.03 -28.16
C TYR A 709 -3.49 13.28 -28.25
N ASN A 710 -3.93 13.82 -27.12
CA ASN A 710 -4.78 15.02 -27.09
C ASN A 710 -4.07 16.24 -27.69
N LEU A 711 -2.79 16.46 -27.35
CA LEU A 711 -2.01 17.57 -27.87
C LEU A 711 -1.74 17.40 -29.38
N THR A 712 -1.44 16.19 -29.84
CA THR A 712 -1.30 15.91 -31.28
C THR A 712 -2.63 16.07 -32.03
N ALA A 713 -3.75 15.72 -31.40
CA ALA A 713 -5.08 15.90 -31.98
C ALA A 713 -5.46 17.40 -32.10
N VAL A 714 -5.01 18.24 -31.18
CA VAL A 714 -5.19 19.71 -31.24
C VAL A 714 -4.25 20.34 -32.26
N ALA A 715 -2.99 19.90 -32.33
CA ALA A 715 -1.96 20.44 -33.21
C ALA A 715 -1.22 19.32 -33.97
N LEU A 716 -1.75 18.94 -35.13
CA LEU A 716 -1.20 17.85 -35.97
C LEU A 716 0.25 18.09 -36.43
N HIS A 717 0.69 19.35 -36.50
CA HIS A 717 2.07 19.70 -36.91
C HIS A 717 3.12 19.37 -35.84
N ASP A 718 2.72 19.27 -34.57
CA ASP A 718 3.61 18.94 -33.46
C ASP A 718 3.79 17.43 -33.26
N SER A 719 3.20 16.60 -34.14
CA SER A 719 3.28 15.13 -34.07
C SER A 719 4.73 14.63 -34.07
N HIS A 720 5.63 15.28 -34.81
CA HIS A 720 7.04 14.95 -34.81
C HIS A 720 7.69 15.23 -33.45
N ILE A 721 7.34 16.34 -32.79
CA ILE A 721 7.87 16.73 -31.49
C ILE A 721 7.52 15.68 -30.43
N TYR A 722 6.25 15.27 -30.38
CA TYR A 722 5.78 14.22 -29.46
C TYR A 722 6.37 12.84 -29.78
N THR A 723 6.64 12.56 -31.06
CA THR A 723 7.36 11.35 -31.48
C THR A 723 8.79 11.33 -30.94
N THR A 724 9.51 12.46 -31.00
CA THR A 724 10.83 12.57 -30.37
C THR A 724 10.77 12.49 -28.84
N MET A 725 9.79 13.13 -28.19
CA MET A 725 9.61 13.02 -26.73
C MET A 725 9.39 11.57 -26.29
N ARG A 726 8.62 10.79 -27.07
CA ARG A 726 8.44 9.36 -26.83
C ARG A 726 9.76 8.59 -26.89
N LEU A 727 10.60 8.85 -27.89
CA LEU A 727 11.91 8.19 -28.02
C LEU A 727 12.84 8.57 -26.86
N ILE A 728 12.78 9.81 -26.39
CA ILE A 728 13.52 10.28 -25.21
C ILE A 728 12.99 9.59 -23.95
N ALA A 729 11.68 9.49 -23.77
CA ALA A 729 11.05 8.82 -22.63
C ALA A 729 11.44 7.33 -22.54
N ALA A 730 11.45 6.63 -23.67
CA ALA A 730 11.89 5.24 -23.73
C ALA A 730 13.38 5.10 -23.36
N LYS A 731 14.24 6.00 -23.84
CA LYS A 731 15.69 5.95 -23.57
C LYS A 731 16.07 6.40 -22.15
N LYS A 732 15.41 7.43 -21.61
CA LYS A 732 15.78 8.07 -20.33
C LYS A 732 15.10 7.40 -19.14
N TYR A 733 13.83 7.00 -19.29
CA TYR A 733 13.01 6.47 -18.20
C TYR A 733 12.55 5.03 -18.42
N GLY A 734 12.81 4.42 -19.59
CA GLY A 734 12.33 3.08 -19.91
C GLY A 734 10.81 2.99 -20.08
N LEU A 735 10.15 4.11 -20.38
CA LEU A 735 8.69 4.20 -20.58
C LEU A 735 8.29 3.74 -21.99
N ASN A 736 7.34 2.81 -22.06
CA ASN A 736 6.85 2.26 -23.31
C ASN A 736 5.53 2.94 -23.70
N LEU A 737 5.60 4.02 -24.48
CA LEU A 737 4.42 4.73 -24.94
C LEU A 737 3.95 4.22 -26.31
N CYS A 738 2.63 4.07 -26.47
CA CYS A 738 2.00 3.74 -27.74
C CYS A 738 2.26 4.79 -28.83
N GLU A 739 2.22 4.36 -30.08
CA GLU A 739 2.26 5.26 -31.23
C GLU A 739 0.92 5.96 -31.42
N SER A 740 0.96 7.30 -31.49
CA SER A 740 -0.19 8.12 -31.86
C SER A 740 -0.52 7.87 -33.34
N SER A 741 -1.27 6.80 -33.59
CA SER A 741 -1.83 6.44 -34.89
C SER A 741 -3.04 7.31 -35.22
N LEU A 742 -2.86 8.63 -35.17
CA LEU A 742 -3.80 9.53 -35.80
C LEU A 742 -3.67 9.32 -37.33
N PRO A 743 -4.78 9.19 -38.07
CA PRO A 743 -4.70 9.12 -39.52
C PRO A 743 -3.91 10.33 -40.02
N PHE A 744 -2.84 10.09 -40.77
CA PHE A 744 -1.96 11.11 -41.35
C PHE A 744 -2.74 12.02 -42.32
N GLN A 745 -3.62 12.87 -41.81
CA GLN A 745 -4.01 14.09 -42.51
C GLN A 745 -2.94 15.13 -42.20
N LYS A 746 -1.82 15.06 -42.93
CA LYS A 746 -0.98 16.24 -43.08
C LYS A 746 -1.88 17.37 -43.61
N LEU A 747 -1.73 18.57 -43.07
CA LEU A 747 -2.34 19.80 -43.61
C LEU A 747 -1.99 20.03 -45.10
N ASP A 748 -0.98 19.31 -45.62
CA ASP A 748 -0.72 19.14 -47.04
C ASP A 748 -1.74 18.22 -47.74
N GLN A 749 -3.04 18.50 -47.59
CA GLN A 749 -3.97 18.19 -48.68
C GLN A 749 -3.70 19.18 -49.83
N GLY A 750 -2.47 19.13 -50.37
CA GLY A 750 -2.23 19.48 -51.76
C GLY A 750 -3.06 18.57 -52.66
N LEU A 751 -3.27 19.00 -53.91
CA LEU A 751 -4.12 18.30 -54.87
C LEU A 751 -3.83 16.79 -54.91
N ASP A 752 -4.85 15.96 -54.66
CA ASP A 752 -4.77 14.52 -54.85
C ASP A 752 -4.57 14.20 -56.35
N VAL A 753 -3.65 13.28 -56.64
CA VAL A 753 -3.39 12.78 -58.00
C VAL A 753 -4.66 12.19 -58.63
N LEU A 754 -5.58 11.62 -57.86
CA LEU A 754 -6.89 11.18 -58.38
C LEU A 754 -7.77 12.35 -58.84
N ALA A 755 -7.71 13.49 -58.16
CA ALA A 755 -8.42 14.69 -58.60
C ALA A 755 -7.76 15.29 -59.87
N VAL A 756 -6.43 15.30 -59.94
CA VAL A 756 -5.68 15.72 -61.15
C VAL A 756 -6.02 14.84 -62.35
N THR A 757 -6.08 13.53 -62.16
CA THR A 757 -6.34 12.57 -63.26
C THR A 757 -7.77 12.62 -63.78
N ARG A 758 -8.76 12.90 -62.91
CA ARG A 758 -10.16 13.09 -63.30
C ARG A 758 -10.37 14.33 -64.16
N GLU A 759 -9.66 15.43 -63.89
CA GLU A 759 -9.76 16.69 -64.64
C GLU A 759 -8.45 17.10 -65.32
N LEU A 760 -7.74 16.14 -65.93
CA LEU A 760 -6.41 16.37 -66.51
C LEU A 760 -6.41 17.50 -67.56
N GLY A 761 -7.50 17.66 -68.32
CA GLY A 761 -7.65 18.76 -69.28
C GLY A 761 -7.70 20.15 -68.65
N HIS A 762 -8.28 20.27 -67.45
CA HIS A 762 -8.29 21.52 -66.68
C HIS A 762 -6.90 21.77 -66.08
N PHE A 763 -6.27 20.73 -65.53
CA PHE A 763 -4.92 20.80 -64.96
C PHE A 763 -3.89 21.34 -65.96
N VAL A 764 -3.82 20.79 -67.19
CA VAL A 764 -2.89 21.23 -68.24
C VAL A 764 -3.09 22.72 -68.60
N SER A 765 -4.32 23.23 -68.49
CA SER A 765 -4.59 24.62 -68.81
C SER A 765 -4.19 25.59 -67.71
N LYS A 766 -4.46 25.23 -66.45
CA LYS A 766 -4.35 26.12 -65.30
C LYS A 766 -3.04 26.00 -64.54
N TYR A 767 -2.27 24.94 -64.72
CA TYR A 767 -1.00 24.77 -64.02
C TYR A 767 0.19 25.11 -64.94
N SER A 768 1.24 25.65 -64.36
CA SER A 768 2.54 25.90 -64.97
C SER A 768 3.56 24.98 -64.32
N TYR A 769 4.40 24.33 -65.13
CA TYR A 769 5.48 23.51 -64.62
C TYR A 769 6.75 24.35 -64.42
N ASN A 770 7.31 24.31 -63.22
CA ASN A 770 8.61 24.91 -62.94
C ASN A 770 9.70 23.85 -63.13
N LEU A 771 10.46 23.96 -64.22
CA LEU A 771 11.57 23.05 -64.54
C LEU A 771 12.69 23.05 -63.49
N ASN A 772 12.97 24.20 -62.87
CA ASN A 772 14.11 24.33 -61.95
C ASN A 772 13.84 23.64 -60.62
N ALA A 773 12.58 23.66 -60.17
CA ALA A 773 12.19 23.15 -58.86
C ALA A 773 11.28 21.92 -58.93
N GLN A 774 10.97 21.43 -60.14
CA GLN A 774 10.23 20.19 -60.40
C GLN A 774 8.85 20.11 -59.71
N PHE A 775 8.10 21.22 -59.72
CA PHE A 775 6.73 21.26 -59.20
C PHE A 775 5.77 22.01 -60.13
N PHE A 776 4.48 21.70 -60.04
CA PHE A 776 3.43 22.42 -60.76
C PHE A 776 2.81 23.50 -59.88
N ILE A 777 2.55 24.67 -60.46
CA ILE A 777 1.96 25.84 -59.77
C ILE A 777 0.69 26.24 -60.50
N GLU A 778 -0.38 26.49 -59.75
CA GLU A 778 -1.61 27.07 -60.30
C GLU A 778 -1.38 28.52 -60.80
N LYS A 779 -1.84 28.84 -62.02
CA LYS A 779 -1.66 30.16 -62.65
C LYS A 779 -2.57 31.23 -62.03
N GLU A 780 -3.81 30.87 -61.71
CA GLU A 780 -4.83 31.76 -61.12
C GLU A 780 -5.72 30.95 -60.18
N SER A 781 -5.76 31.35 -58.91
CA SER A 781 -6.60 30.75 -57.88
C SER A 781 -7.73 31.71 -57.50
N LYS A 782 -8.92 31.18 -57.19
CA LYS A 782 -10.01 31.96 -56.54
C LYS A 782 -9.77 32.13 -55.04
N ASN A 783 -8.83 31.38 -54.47
CA ASN A 783 -8.45 31.40 -53.05
C ASN A 783 -7.21 32.27 -52.85
N LYS A 784 -6.96 32.71 -51.61
CA LYS A 784 -5.78 33.53 -51.25
C LYS A 784 -4.43 32.80 -51.41
N GLN A 785 -4.45 31.50 -51.67
CA GLN A 785 -3.26 30.66 -51.83
C GLN A 785 -3.31 29.94 -53.20
N LEU A 786 -2.14 29.74 -53.81
CA LEU A 786 -1.96 28.99 -55.04
C LEU A 786 -1.68 27.53 -54.71
N ASN A 787 -2.34 26.60 -55.40
CA ASN A 787 -2.06 25.18 -55.22
C ASN A 787 -0.73 24.81 -55.89
N VAL A 788 0.07 24.01 -55.17
CA VAL A 788 1.35 23.49 -55.65
C VAL A 788 1.33 21.97 -55.60
N LEU A 789 1.68 21.32 -56.72
CA LEU A 789 1.84 19.86 -56.80
C LEU A 789 3.33 19.52 -56.84
N THR A 790 3.82 18.91 -55.77
CA THR A 790 5.21 18.42 -55.64
C THR A 790 5.26 16.90 -55.77
N VAL A 791 6.47 16.35 -55.91
CA VAL A 791 6.72 14.90 -55.89
C VAL A 791 6.23 14.25 -54.59
N GLU A 792 6.25 14.98 -53.47
CA GLU A 792 5.77 14.49 -52.18
C GLU A 792 4.25 14.28 -52.16
N HIS A 793 3.47 15.14 -52.83
CA HIS A 793 2.02 14.95 -52.98
C HIS A 793 1.68 13.70 -53.81
N ILE A 794 2.50 13.38 -54.81
CA ILE A 794 2.38 12.15 -55.60
C ILE A 794 2.69 10.94 -54.72
N ALA A 795 3.77 10.99 -53.94
CA ALA A 795 4.15 9.92 -53.02
C ALA A 795 3.07 9.68 -51.94
N ASN A 796 2.45 10.74 -51.43
CA ASN A 796 1.35 10.64 -50.46
C ASN A 796 0.10 10.03 -51.10
N SER A 797 -0.25 10.41 -52.33
CA SER A 797 -1.39 9.82 -53.05
C SER A 797 -1.19 8.33 -53.33
N ILE A 798 0.04 7.88 -53.61
CA ILE A 798 0.38 6.45 -53.76
C ILE A 798 0.23 5.71 -52.43
N ARG A 799 0.66 6.32 -51.31
CA ARG A 799 0.49 5.72 -49.98
C ARG A 799 -0.98 5.62 -49.57
N THR A 800 -1.83 6.58 -49.93
CA THR A 800 -3.23 6.64 -49.51
C THR A 800 -4.16 5.76 -50.33
N HIS A 801 -4.04 5.70 -51.66
CA HIS A 801 -4.94 4.87 -52.50
C HIS A 801 -4.25 3.74 -53.27
N GLY A 802 -2.96 3.48 -52.98
CA GLY A 802 -2.22 2.34 -53.51
C GLY A 802 -1.68 2.53 -54.94
N MET A 803 -0.83 1.58 -55.37
CA MET A 803 -0.14 1.61 -56.66
C MET A 803 -1.09 1.63 -57.87
N GLY A 804 -2.35 1.19 -57.72
CA GLY A 804 -3.36 1.15 -58.79
C GLY A 804 -3.70 2.51 -59.39
N ILE A 805 -3.53 3.61 -58.65
CA ILE A 805 -3.70 4.97 -59.19
C ILE A 805 -2.71 5.25 -60.30
N MET A 806 -1.48 4.74 -60.20
CA MET A 806 -0.40 5.05 -61.14
C MET A 806 -0.73 4.55 -62.55
N ASN A 807 -1.27 3.34 -62.68
CA ASN A 807 -1.73 2.80 -63.96
C ASN A 807 -2.86 3.62 -64.57
N THR A 808 -3.80 4.06 -63.74
CA THR A 808 -4.94 4.89 -64.18
C THR A 808 -4.46 6.27 -64.63
N ALA A 809 -3.55 6.88 -63.86
CA ALA A 809 -2.95 8.18 -64.17
C ALA A 809 -2.15 8.14 -65.47
N ILE A 810 -1.32 7.11 -65.66
CA ILE A 810 -0.52 6.90 -66.88
C ILE A 810 -1.45 6.72 -68.09
N ASN A 811 -2.52 5.92 -67.97
CA ASN A 811 -3.47 5.71 -69.06
C ASN A 811 -4.22 7.00 -69.43
N CYS A 812 -4.71 7.76 -68.44
CA CYS A 812 -5.34 9.07 -68.67
C CYS A 812 -4.37 10.08 -69.32
N ALA A 813 -3.11 10.12 -68.86
CA ALA A 813 -2.08 10.97 -69.46
C ALA A 813 -1.79 10.56 -70.91
N TYR A 814 -1.67 9.26 -71.19
CA TYR A 814 -1.45 8.74 -72.54
C TYR A 814 -2.62 9.08 -73.48
N GLN A 815 -3.87 8.93 -73.04
CA GLN A 815 -5.04 9.29 -73.84
C GLN A 815 -5.10 10.80 -74.13
N CYS A 816 -4.75 11.63 -73.14
CA CYS A 816 -4.68 13.09 -73.32
C CYS A 816 -3.59 13.46 -74.34
N LEU A 817 -2.38 12.90 -74.19
CA LEU A 817 -1.26 13.11 -75.12
C LEU A 817 -1.60 12.63 -76.52
N LYS A 818 -2.22 11.45 -76.68
CA LYS A 818 -2.66 10.93 -77.98
C LYS A 818 -3.63 11.89 -78.67
N THR A 819 -4.60 12.42 -77.94
CA THR A 819 -5.59 13.37 -78.48
C THR A 819 -4.93 14.69 -78.90
N LYS A 820 -4.00 15.20 -78.08
CA LYS A 820 -3.30 16.46 -78.35
C LYS A 820 -2.26 16.33 -79.45
N LEU A 821 -1.53 15.21 -79.52
CA LEU A 821 -0.63 14.86 -80.63
C LEU A 821 -1.38 14.66 -81.94
N PHE A 822 -2.55 14.04 -81.91
CA PHE A 822 -3.39 13.91 -83.10
C PHE A 822 -3.88 15.27 -83.60
N THR A 823 -4.29 16.15 -82.69
CA THR A 823 -4.65 17.53 -83.06
C THR A 823 -3.43 18.30 -83.60
N PHE A 824 -2.25 18.08 -83.01
CA PHE A 824 -1.00 18.71 -83.43
C PHE A 824 -0.50 18.18 -84.78
N SER A 825 -0.65 16.89 -85.07
CA SER A 825 -0.30 16.31 -86.36
C SER A 825 -1.22 16.85 -87.46
N GLN A 826 -2.54 16.93 -87.22
CA GLN A 826 -3.47 17.61 -88.14
C GLN A 826 -3.07 19.06 -88.39
N PHE A 827 -2.62 19.79 -87.37
CA PHE A 827 -2.12 21.15 -87.51
C PHE A 827 -0.83 21.24 -88.34
N LEU A 828 0.10 20.28 -88.19
CA LEU A 828 1.33 20.23 -88.97
C LEU A 828 1.12 19.87 -90.45
N TYR A 829 0.05 19.13 -90.77
CA TYR A 829 -0.32 18.78 -92.15
C TYR A 829 -1.08 19.89 -92.89
N ASP A 830 -1.44 21.00 -92.22
CA ASP A 830 -2.03 22.17 -92.87
C ASP A 830 -1.01 22.78 -93.86
N ASP A 831 -1.40 22.87 -95.14
CA ASP A 831 -0.53 23.28 -96.25
C ASP A 831 0.09 24.67 -96.05
N GLN A 832 -0.58 25.56 -95.31
CA GLN A 832 -0.03 26.89 -94.99
C GLN A 832 1.13 26.81 -93.97
N VAL A 833 1.03 25.92 -92.99
CA VAL A 833 2.06 25.72 -91.96
C VAL A 833 3.22 24.90 -92.52
N LYS A 834 2.90 23.83 -93.27
CA LYS A 834 3.87 23.00 -93.98
C LYS A 834 4.65 23.80 -95.02
N GLY A 835 3.99 24.69 -95.77
CA GLY A 835 4.63 25.56 -96.75
C GLY A 835 5.62 26.55 -96.13
N GLN A 836 5.29 27.12 -94.96
CA GLN A 836 6.16 28.03 -94.22
C GLN A 836 7.37 27.29 -93.62
N LEU A 837 7.14 26.12 -93.01
CA LEU A 837 8.20 25.26 -92.46
C LEU A 837 9.16 24.77 -93.54
N ILE A 838 8.67 24.44 -94.74
CA ILE A 838 9.53 24.03 -95.87
C ILE A 838 10.34 25.23 -96.41
N LYS A 839 9.74 26.43 -96.48
CA LYS A 839 10.47 27.66 -96.87
C LYS A 839 11.60 27.96 -95.90
N GLU A 840 11.36 27.83 -94.60
CA GLU A 840 12.39 28.07 -93.60
C GLU A 840 13.39 26.94 -93.45
N ALA A 841 13.00 25.67 -93.66
CA ALA A 841 13.94 24.56 -93.77
C ALA A 841 14.91 24.75 -94.95
N ARG A 842 14.43 25.30 -96.08
CA ARG A 842 15.28 25.69 -97.21
C ARG A 842 16.17 26.90 -96.89
N TYR A 843 15.65 27.90 -96.16
CA TYR A 843 16.43 29.06 -95.70
C TYR A 843 17.54 28.63 -94.73
N PHE A 844 17.24 27.72 -93.80
CA PHE A 844 18.19 27.18 -92.82
C PHE A 844 19.26 26.30 -93.48
N ARG A 845 18.89 25.45 -94.47
CA ARG A 845 19.87 24.69 -95.26
C ARG A 845 20.81 25.61 -96.06
N LYS A 846 20.32 26.75 -96.56
CA LYS A 846 21.15 27.74 -97.27
C LYS A 846 22.06 28.57 -96.35
N ASN A 847 21.69 28.76 -95.08
CA ASN A 847 22.44 29.57 -94.10
C ASN A 847 23.10 28.74 -92.96
N SER A 848 23.25 27.42 -93.16
CA SER A 848 23.83 26.44 -92.23
C SER A 848 25.12 26.92 -91.55
N ASP A 849 26.02 27.52 -92.34
CA ASP A 849 27.39 27.81 -91.90
C ASP A 849 27.50 29.13 -91.13
N LYS A 850 26.50 30.02 -91.22
CA LYS A 850 26.45 31.30 -90.47
C LYS A 850 25.70 31.22 -89.14
N LEU A 851 24.89 30.17 -88.92
CA LEU A 851 24.09 29.95 -87.70
C LEU A 851 24.69 28.87 -86.76
N GLY A 852 25.92 28.41 -87.04
CA GLY A 852 26.68 27.54 -86.14
C GLY A 852 26.00 26.20 -85.83
N LYS A 853 25.32 25.59 -86.80
CA LYS A 853 24.65 24.27 -86.69
C LYS A 853 23.83 24.02 -85.40
N LYS A 854 23.41 25.07 -84.67
CA LYS A 854 22.56 24.97 -83.49
C LYS A 854 21.25 25.67 -83.78
N VAL A 855 20.20 24.88 -83.96
CA VAL A 855 18.83 25.39 -83.94
C VAL A 855 18.58 25.91 -82.52
N SER A 856 18.55 27.23 -82.34
CA SER A 856 18.13 27.79 -81.04
C SER A 856 16.63 27.50 -80.87
N TYR A 857 16.31 26.69 -79.86
CA TYR A 857 14.96 26.22 -79.53
C TYR A 857 13.94 27.38 -79.40
N LEU A 858 14.43 28.55 -78.99
CA LEU A 858 13.69 29.82 -78.91
C LEU A 858 13.24 30.36 -80.28
N HIS A 859 14.03 30.14 -81.34
CA HIS A 859 13.68 30.61 -82.68
C HIS A 859 12.59 29.73 -83.29
N LEU A 860 12.69 28.41 -83.13
CA LEU A 860 11.70 27.45 -83.62
C LEU A 860 10.33 27.63 -82.93
N THR A 861 10.33 27.85 -81.61
CA THR A 861 9.10 28.14 -80.84
C THR A 861 8.48 29.49 -81.21
N TYR A 862 9.29 30.55 -81.37
CA TYR A 862 8.81 31.85 -81.84
C TYR A 862 8.16 31.76 -83.24
N LEU A 863 8.72 30.94 -84.12
CA LEU A 863 8.23 30.74 -85.49
C LEU A 863 6.95 29.90 -85.56
N ILE A 864 6.83 28.84 -84.76
CA ILE A 864 5.58 28.07 -84.63
C ILE A 864 4.46 28.96 -84.08
N ILE A 865 4.75 29.78 -83.07
CA ILE A 865 3.79 30.75 -82.50
C ILE A 865 3.35 31.79 -83.55
N LYS A 866 4.27 32.27 -84.38
CA LYS A 866 3.98 33.24 -85.47
C LYS A 866 3.13 32.59 -86.57
N SER A 867 3.42 31.33 -86.91
CA SER A 867 2.66 30.56 -87.91
C SER A 867 1.22 30.28 -87.44
N ILE A 868 1.04 29.88 -86.17
CA ILE A 868 -0.29 29.65 -85.57
C ILE A 868 -1.11 30.95 -85.50
N ARG A 869 -0.46 32.09 -85.19
CA ARG A 869 -1.12 33.42 -85.17
C ARG A 869 -1.65 33.84 -86.54
N ILE A 870 -0.95 33.48 -87.61
CA ILE A 870 -1.34 33.83 -88.99
C ILE A 870 -2.51 32.96 -89.43
N SER A 871 -2.49 31.65 -89.18
CA SER A 871 -3.61 30.74 -89.49
C SER A 871 -4.89 31.08 -88.71
N ALA A 872 -4.77 31.54 -87.45
CA ALA A 872 -5.93 31.99 -86.65
C ALA A 872 -6.60 33.26 -87.23
N ASN A 873 -5.85 34.13 -87.90
CA ASN A 873 -6.37 35.33 -88.57
C ASN A 873 -7.01 35.02 -89.94
N VAL A 874 -6.69 33.90 -90.58
CA VAL A 874 -7.32 33.45 -91.85
C VAL A 874 -8.64 32.70 -91.58
N ALA A 875 -8.74 31.97 -90.47
CA ALA A 875 -9.98 31.31 -90.06
C ALA A 875 -11.08 32.32 -89.63
N SER A 876 -10.69 33.46 -89.03
CA SER A 876 -11.63 34.53 -88.69
C SER A 876 -12.21 35.26 -89.91
N THR A 877 -11.44 35.35 -91.00
CA THR A 877 -11.87 36.00 -92.25
C THR A 877 -12.77 35.11 -93.12
N LYS A 878 -12.61 33.77 -93.11
CA LYS A 878 -13.52 32.85 -93.83
C LYS A 878 -14.91 32.70 -93.19
N TYR A 879 -15.05 32.82 -91.87
CA TYR A 879 -16.35 32.79 -91.19
C TYR A 879 -17.03 34.18 -91.09
N GLY A 880 -16.28 35.27 -91.33
CA GLY A 880 -16.82 36.63 -91.39
C GLY A 880 -17.59 36.94 -92.67
N ALA A 881 -17.38 36.19 -93.75
CA ALA A 881 -18.07 36.40 -95.04
C ALA A 881 -19.44 35.71 -95.14
N ALA A 882 -19.76 34.75 -94.26
CA ALA A 882 -21.05 34.02 -94.28
C ALA A 882 -22.14 34.65 -93.40
N ASN A 883 -21.81 35.63 -92.56
CA ASN A 883 -22.75 36.24 -91.60
C ASN A 883 -23.02 37.74 -91.85
N ALA A 884 -22.70 38.25 -93.05
CA ALA A 884 -22.90 39.66 -93.42
C ALA A 884 -24.21 39.93 -94.19
N MET A 885 -25.23 39.07 -94.03
CA MET A 885 -26.61 39.34 -94.49
C MET A 885 -27.63 39.00 -93.38
N SER A 886 -27.59 39.76 -92.28
CA SER A 886 -28.79 40.04 -91.45
C SER A 886 -28.44 41.13 -90.44
N HIS A 887 -29.16 42.25 -90.52
CA HIS A 887 -29.00 43.48 -89.75
C HIS A 887 -29.15 43.32 -88.22
N HIS A 888 -28.51 44.27 -87.52
CA HIS A 888 -28.86 44.92 -86.25
C HIS A 888 -29.28 44.06 -85.03
N ASP A 889 -28.40 43.95 -84.03
CA ASP A 889 -28.52 44.74 -82.79
C ASP A 889 -27.38 44.48 -81.79
N GLY A 890 -27.12 45.47 -80.94
CA GLY A 890 -25.93 45.60 -80.11
C GLY A 890 -25.82 44.68 -78.87
N SER A 891 -24.62 44.70 -78.30
CA SER A 891 -24.24 44.29 -76.93
C SER A 891 -24.08 42.79 -76.57
N VAL A 892 -23.30 41.98 -77.31
CA VAL A 892 -22.73 40.70 -76.79
C VAL A 892 -21.31 40.37 -77.33
N ALA A 893 -20.47 41.37 -77.64
CA ALA A 893 -19.18 41.11 -78.30
C ALA A 893 -18.01 40.68 -77.38
N HIS A 894 -18.00 41.03 -76.09
CA HIS A 894 -16.83 40.79 -75.22
C HIS A 894 -16.74 39.39 -74.59
N SER A 895 -17.86 38.67 -74.47
CA SER A 895 -17.91 37.34 -73.84
C SER A 895 -17.50 36.19 -74.79
N LYS A 896 -17.74 36.34 -76.10
CA LYS A 896 -17.40 35.31 -77.11
C LYS A 896 -15.93 35.38 -77.56
N ASP A 897 -15.31 36.57 -77.56
CA ASP A 897 -13.89 36.74 -77.91
C ASP A 897 -12.93 36.21 -76.83
N LEU A 898 -13.32 36.30 -75.56
CA LEU A 898 -12.51 35.78 -74.46
C LEU A 898 -12.52 34.23 -74.43
N LYS A 899 -13.68 33.62 -74.73
CA LYS A 899 -13.82 32.15 -74.88
C LYS A 899 -13.07 31.61 -76.11
N ARG A 900 -12.96 32.37 -77.21
CA ARG A 900 -12.17 31.99 -78.40
C ARG A 900 -10.65 32.16 -78.20
N ARG A 901 -10.22 33.23 -77.53
CA ARG A 901 -8.79 33.47 -77.23
C ARG A 901 -8.21 32.45 -76.24
N THR A 902 -9.01 31.99 -75.28
CA THR A 902 -8.61 30.92 -74.33
C THR A 902 -8.55 29.54 -75.01
N TYR A 903 -9.49 29.23 -75.91
CA TYR A 903 -9.49 27.99 -76.69
C TYR A 903 -8.22 27.86 -77.56
N HIS A 904 -7.79 28.93 -78.24
CA HIS A 904 -6.58 28.90 -79.07
C HIS A 904 -5.26 28.97 -78.27
N ARG A 905 -5.22 29.62 -77.10
CA ARG A 905 -4.03 29.61 -76.23
C ARG A 905 -3.79 28.23 -75.58
N MET A 906 -4.86 27.50 -75.24
CA MET A 906 -4.77 26.13 -74.72
C MET A 906 -4.14 25.15 -75.73
N HIS A 907 -4.44 25.32 -77.03
CA HIS A 907 -3.82 24.49 -78.08
C HIS A 907 -2.34 24.85 -78.32
N LEU A 908 -1.94 26.11 -78.09
CA LEU A 908 -0.54 26.55 -78.20
C LEU A 908 0.38 25.96 -77.12
N SER A 909 -0.04 25.93 -75.86
CA SER A 909 0.77 25.38 -74.75
C SER A 909 0.96 23.87 -74.93
N CYS A 910 -0.13 23.18 -75.27
CA CYS A 910 -0.10 21.74 -75.46
C CYS A 910 0.80 21.33 -76.64
N ALA A 911 0.81 22.10 -77.74
CA ALA A 911 1.69 21.85 -78.89
C ALA A 911 3.19 22.00 -78.55
N VAL A 912 3.55 22.99 -77.73
CA VAL A 912 4.95 23.24 -77.32
C VAL A 912 5.42 22.18 -76.31
N ASP A 913 4.59 21.82 -75.34
CA ASP A 913 4.93 20.82 -74.33
C ASP A 913 5.04 19.40 -74.93
N THR A 914 4.21 19.07 -75.93
CA THR A 914 4.27 17.76 -76.58
C THR A 914 5.44 17.62 -77.58
N MET A 915 5.87 18.72 -78.21
CA MET A 915 7.13 18.76 -78.96
C MET A 915 8.35 18.60 -78.03
N HIS A 916 8.26 19.11 -76.80
CA HIS A 916 9.34 19.00 -75.82
C HIS A 916 9.53 17.57 -75.30
N VAL A 917 8.44 16.81 -75.09
CA VAL A 917 8.48 15.39 -74.72
C VAL A 917 9.06 14.52 -75.85
N TYR A 918 8.63 14.76 -77.10
CA TYR A 918 9.10 14.00 -78.27
C TYR A 918 10.61 14.20 -78.55
N ILE A 919 11.14 15.41 -78.31
CA ILE A 919 12.56 15.73 -78.51
C ILE A 919 13.41 15.25 -77.31
N CYS A 920 12.87 15.27 -76.08
CA CYS A 920 13.55 14.70 -74.91
C CYS A 920 13.65 13.15 -74.98
N GLU A 921 12.65 12.45 -75.53
CA GLU A 921 12.74 11.01 -75.75
C GLU A 921 13.78 10.64 -76.82
N GLN A 922 13.91 11.41 -77.90
CA GLN A 922 14.97 11.18 -78.89
C GLN A 922 16.38 11.42 -78.33
N ASN A 923 16.55 12.40 -77.42
CA ASN A 923 17.82 12.59 -76.73
C ASN A 923 18.14 11.52 -75.67
N LYS A 924 17.13 10.87 -75.07
CA LYS A 924 17.34 9.69 -74.22
C LYS A 924 17.74 8.45 -75.03
N ALA A 925 17.17 8.26 -76.23
CA ALA A 925 17.56 7.18 -77.14
C ALA A 925 18.99 7.33 -77.72
N TYR A 926 19.55 8.54 -77.68
CA TYR A 926 20.94 8.80 -78.09
C TYR A 926 21.96 8.59 -76.95
N VAL A 927 21.53 8.70 -75.68
CA VAL A 927 22.38 8.43 -74.51
C VAL A 927 22.35 6.94 -74.11
N LEU A 928 21.27 6.23 -74.42
CA LEU A 928 21.16 4.75 -74.27
C LEU A 928 21.73 3.94 -75.46
N ASN A 929 22.41 4.60 -76.40
CA ASN A 929 23.25 3.94 -77.41
C ASN A 929 24.75 4.23 -77.19
N LEU A 930 25.10 4.80 -76.02
CA LEU A 930 26.48 5.03 -75.56
C LEU A 930 26.76 4.36 -74.19
N VAL A 931 25.83 3.51 -73.73
CA VAL A 931 25.95 2.40 -72.78
C VAL A 931 25.11 1.28 -73.37
#